data_AF-A0AA40AG41-F1
#
_entry.id   AF-A0AA40AG41-F1
#
_cell.length_a   1.000
_cell.length_b   1.000
_cell.length_c   1.000
_cell.angle_alpha   90.00
_cell.angle_beta   90.00
_cell.angle_gamma   90.00
#
_symmetry.space_group_name_H-M   'P 1'
#
loop_
_entity.id
_entity.type
_entity.pdbx_description
1 polymer ?
#
loop_
_entity_poly.entity_id
_entity_poly.type
_entity_poly.pdbx_seq_one_letter_code
_entity_poly.pdbx_strand_id
1 'polypeptide(L)'
;MKQDLTAPKHLSDRLVELCTSSQSVSSLLAENPSLPPGEAWVRLFGGWKSSKPAHHDAKKENGGREPGGESEDELMKAAKCGSWGPTQPSELFLKIYHDALCTLEDDPLHGMVSPSLMGSCGVVPLTVISVIPDVARHMSNVIVRAEKEVYLATNYWQNSVASKFLTDAIRELDRRAGQRGTKIVMKIIYDRGSPKQLFEPHYIVPEKEYTGKNVNVPHPSEIPNIDLQVMNFHTPLVGTFHSKYMVVDRKIGILQSNNIQDNDNLEMMIQLEGPIVDSLYDVALLSWHKQLDPPLPSHNTPAAQGGLGTWPNGGVLNGGALDGKATNGSAVTANGHLASHSGSGRVREPGVVDSTEQLESNNQNRADIVTGPSTTRSAIHPLPGQEYSTEPRQPSNQPGLRGELLNGAPEAATEGYVARGTQALPQPRIQDPNPLHGPLPEHNTETPHYDADIAGEVARVQVAVSPTANETRMQAVARLLNHSINKAFEGDRAPECPPGEEMTPYVAHAAHAAQAPVPMALVNRAPHGPPTHRSVATPQNAAWLSALRNAQRSVFIQTPTLNAEPLIPAIRDACERGVDVVCYVCLGYNDAGELLPRQGGHNEMIAHSLYQSLSAAARQHLHYFWYVAKDQKRPLVQSMRKRSCHIKLMIVDEHIGIQGNGNQDTQSWFHSQEINVMLDSAEVCGAWIDGLRRNQNTHVYGALRKDTGVWVDGEGKEAEGVIGVDPGKFSWAKGFVGAIKRVRGLGGF
;
A
#
# COMPACT_ATOMS: atom_id res chain seq x y z
N MET A 1 28.57 -12.47 10.31
CA MET A 1 28.92 -11.04 10.43
C MET A 1 27.63 -10.31 10.68
N LYS A 2 27.47 -9.69 11.85
CA LYS A 2 26.42 -8.68 12.05
C LYS A 2 26.87 -7.47 11.23
N GLN A 3 26.13 -7.12 10.18
CA GLN A 3 26.36 -5.86 9.47
C GLN A 3 25.98 -4.76 10.46
N ASP A 4 26.94 -3.90 10.78
CA ASP A 4 26.70 -2.82 11.73
C ASP A 4 25.88 -1.74 11.04
N LEU A 5 24.56 -1.76 11.29
CA LEU A 5 23.61 -0.80 10.72
C LEU A 5 23.79 0.61 11.31
N THR A 6 24.71 0.80 12.27
CA THR A 6 24.96 2.06 13.00
C THR A 6 26.21 2.82 12.55
N ALA A 7 26.99 2.28 11.61
CA ALA A 7 28.15 2.99 11.06
C ALA A 7 27.71 4.22 10.24
N PRO A 8 28.51 5.32 10.22
CA PRO A 8 28.26 6.46 9.34
C PRO A 8 28.20 5.99 7.89
N LYS A 9 27.08 6.23 7.22
CA LYS A 9 26.89 5.91 5.81
C LYS A 9 27.08 7.16 4.99
N HIS A 10 27.71 7.00 3.83
CA HIS A 10 28.00 8.09 2.90
C HIS A 10 27.46 7.71 1.52
N LEU A 11 26.84 8.66 0.83
CA LEU A 11 26.47 8.51 -0.56
C LEU A 11 27.68 8.80 -1.45
N SER A 12 28.10 7.79 -2.21
CA SER A 12 29.14 7.94 -3.21
C SER A 12 28.66 8.79 -4.39
N ASP A 13 29.55 9.57 -4.98
CA ASP A 13 29.22 10.36 -6.17
C ASP A 13 28.72 9.46 -7.31
N ARG A 14 29.22 8.22 -7.39
CA ARG A 14 28.78 7.21 -8.36
C ARG A 14 27.31 6.82 -8.18
N LEU A 15 26.84 6.64 -6.94
CA LEU A 15 25.44 6.35 -6.69
C LEU A 15 24.56 7.58 -6.98
N VAL A 16 25.03 8.77 -6.63
CA VAL A 16 24.35 10.03 -6.98
C VAL A 16 24.22 10.18 -8.51
N GLU A 17 25.25 9.83 -9.28
CA GLU A 17 25.20 9.78 -10.74
C GLU A 17 24.14 8.79 -11.26
N LEU A 18 23.95 7.62 -10.62
CA LEU A 18 22.87 6.71 -10.98
C LEU A 18 21.48 7.29 -10.68
N CYS A 19 21.31 7.91 -9.51
CA CYS A 19 20.04 8.53 -9.13
C CYS A 19 19.69 9.76 -9.97
N THR A 20 20.68 10.43 -10.55
CA THR A 20 20.47 11.61 -11.42
C THR A 20 20.52 11.26 -12.92
N SER A 21 20.68 9.98 -13.25
CA SER A 21 20.72 9.48 -14.62
C SER A 21 19.34 9.56 -15.28
N SER A 22 19.31 9.92 -16.56
CA SER A 22 18.11 9.80 -17.40
C SER A 22 17.80 8.37 -17.85
N GLN A 23 18.70 7.42 -17.54
CA GLN A 23 18.52 6.03 -17.88
C GLN A 23 17.83 5.25 -16.76
N SER A 24 16.84 4.45 -17.15
CA SER A 24 16.13 3.49 -16.31
C SER A 24 15.75 2.27 -17.16
N VAL A 25 15.30 1.19 -16.52
CA VAL A 25 14.78 0.03 -17.27
C VAL A 25 13.62 0.45 -18.16
N SER A 26 12.71 1.26 -17.63
CA SER A 26 11.60 1.85 -18.39
C SER A 26 12.05 2.76 -19.53
N SER A 27 13.16 3.52 -19.43
CA SER A 27 13.65 4.34 -20.54
C SER A 27 14.24 3.49 -21.67
N LEU A 28 14.95 2.41 -21.35
CA LEU A 28 15.46 1.46 -22.35
C LEU A 28 14.32 0.73 -23.07
N LEU A 29 13.25 0.37 -22.36
CA LEU A 29 12.06 -0.25 -22.96
C LEU A 29 11.19 0.76 -23.73
N ALA A 30 11.26 2.05 -23.40
CA ALA A 30 10.64 3.09 -24.22
C ALA A 30 11.27 3.14 -25.62
N GLU A 31 12.59 2.96 -25.72
CA GLU A 31 13.33 2.88 -26.98
C GLU A 31 13.16 1.53 -27.70
N ASN A 32 13.21 0.43 -26.95
CA ASN A 32 13.06 -0.93 -27.47
C ASN A 32 12.07 -1.75 -26.64
N PRO A 33 10.76 -1.72 -26.95
CA PRO A 33 9.74 -2.41 -26.18
C PRO A 33 9.86 -3.94 -26.21
N SER A 34 10.66 -4.50 -27.14
CA SER A 34 10.93 -5.94 -27.21
C SER A 34 12.12 -6.38 -26.34
N LEU A 35 12.84 -5.45 -25.69
CA LEU A 35 13.93 -5.77 -24.78
C LEU A 35 13.39 -6.43 -23.50
N PRO A 36 13.89 -7.61 -23.09
CA PRO A 36 13.56 -8.17 -21.77
C PRO A 36 14.00 -7.20 -20.66
N PRO A 37 13.15 -6.85 -19.68
CA PRO A 37 13.51 -5.99 -18.55
C PRO A 37 14.73 -6.48 -17.77
N GLY A 38 14.88 -7.79 -17.58
CA GLY A 38 16.05 -8.37 -16.93
C GLY A 38 17.35 -8.12 -17.69
N GLU A 39 17.30 -8.12 -19.03
CA GLU A 39 18.45 -7.73 -19.86
C GLU A 39 18.71 -6.22 -19.81
N ALA A 40 17.64 -5.40 -19.81
CA ALA A 40 17.76 -3.95 -19.64
C ALA A 40 18.46 -3.61 -18.31
N TRP A 41 18.07 -4.28 -17.23
CA TRP A 41 18.71 -4.15 -15.92
C TRP A 41 20.20 -4.50 -15.98
N VAL A 42 20.56 -5.64 -16.58
CA VAL A 42 21.96 -6.07 -16.71
C VAL A 42 22.77 -5.07 -17.56
N ARG A 43 22.20 -4.49 -18.61
CA ARG A 43 22.87 -3.46 -19.43
C ARG A 43 23.19 -2.19 -18.63
N LEU A 44 22.28 -1.77 -17.76
CA LEU A 44 22.45 -0.56 -16.95
C LEU A 44 23.36 -0.80 -15.74
N PHE A 45 23.13 -1.90 -15.02
CA PHE A 45 23.65 -2.10 -13.67
C PHE A 45 24.48 -3.38 -13.50
N GLY A 46 24.58 -4.25 -14.52
CA GLY A 46 25.32 -5.53 -14.42
C GLY A 46 26.84 -5.37 -14.24
N GLY A 47 27.37 -4.19 -14.57
CA GLY A 47 28.75 -3.80 -14.27
C GLY A 47 28.96 -3.25 -12.85
N TRP A 48 27.90 -3.13 -12.04
CA TRP A 48 28.00 -2.64 -10.67
C TRP A 48 28.78 -3.63 -9.82
N LYS A 49 29.99 -3.23 -9.42
CA LYS A 49 30.76 -3.90 -8.39
C LYS A 49 30.60 -3.07 -7.13
N SER A 50 30.13 -3.70 -6.05
CA SER A 50 30.20 -3.13 -4.70
C SER A 50 31.63 -2.60 -4.52
N SER A 51 31.74 -1.32 -4.16
CA SER A 51 32.98 -0.81 -3.61
C SER A 51 33.27 -1.66 -2.39
N LYS A 52 34.31 -2.52 -2.47
CA LYS A 52 34.78 -3.30 -1.33
C LYS A 52 34.74 -2.39 -0.09
N PRO A 53 34.33 -2.89 1.08
CA PRO A 53 34.42 -2.08 2.28
C PRO A 53 35.86 -1.60 2.34
N ALA A 54 36.05 -0.28 2.30
CA ALA A 54 37.35 0.26 2.62
C ALA A 54 37.72 -0.40 3.94
N HIS A 55 38.85 -1.10 3.98
CA HIS A 55 39.53 -1.33 5.24
C HIS A 55 39.81 0.06 5.79
N HIS A 56 38.84 0.63 6.50
CA HIS A 56 39.07 1.79 7.32
C HIS A 56 39.92 1.28 8.46
N ASP A 57 41.23 1.40 8.27
CA ASP A 57 42.13 1.64 9.38
C ASP A 57 41.48 2.74 10.22
N ALA A 58 40.85 2.34 11.32
CA ALA A 58 40.34 3.23 12.34
C ALA A 58 41.53 3.94 12.97
N LYS A 59 42.07 4.94 12.27
CA LYS A 59 42.72 6.04 12.95
C LYS A 59 41.64 6.68 13.78
N LYS A 60 41.76 6.47 15.10
CA LYS A 60 41.08 7.24 16.13
C LYS A 60 41.30 8.74 15.87
N GLU A 61 40.41 9.35 15.11
CA GLU A 61 40.18 10.78 15.24
C GLU A 61 39.36 10.98 16.50
N ASN A 62 40.07 11.27 17.59
CA ASN A 62 39.51 11.88 18.79
C ASN A 62 39.03 13.29 18.42
N GLY A 63 37.86 13.38 17.80
CA GLY A 63 37.10 14.62 17.65
C GLY A 63 35.67 14.32 18.07
N GLY A 64 35.25 14.87 19.22
CA GLY A 64 33.89 14.70 19.71
C GLY A 64 32.87 15.21 18.69
N ARG A 65 32.19 14.29 18.02
CA ARG A 65 30.94 14.55 17.29
C ARG A 65 29.83 13.84 18.04
N GLU A 66 28.81 14.59 18.42
CA GLU A 66 27.62 14.05 19.07
C GLU A 66 26.95 13.00 18.16
N PRO A 67 26.37 11.94 18.75
CA PRO A 67 25.64 10.94 17.98
C PRO A 67 24.29 11.52 17.55
N GLY A 68 24.07 11.80 16.26
CA GLY A 68 22.70 12.03 15.77
C GLY A 68 22.43 12.94 14.56
N GLY A 69 23.40 13.27 13.70
CA GLY A 69 23.08 14.05 12.49
C GLY A 69 23.90 13.63 11.27
N GLU A 70 23.23 13.23 10.19
CA GLU A 70 23.81 13.21 8.85
C GLU A 70 24.31 14.63 8.54
N SER A 71 25.53 14.76 7.99
CA SER A 71 26.05 16.10 7.66
C SER A 71 25.17 16.75 6.58
N GLU A 72 25.00 18.07 6.62
CA GLU A 72 24.21 18.82 5.63
C GLU A 72 24.57 18.45 4.17
N ASP A 73 25.84 18.13 3.90
CA ASP A 73 26.30 17.67 2.57
C ASP A 73 25.66 16.35 2.11
N GLU A 74 25.49 15.38 3.01
CA GLU A 74 24.87 14.09 2.70
C GLU A 74 23.36 14.24 2.45
N LEU A 75 22.69 15.10 3.21
CA LEU A 75 21.27 15.40 2.97
C LEU A 75 21.07 16.17 1.65
N MET A 76 22.00 17.05 1.28
CA MET A 76 22.00 17.69 -0.04
C MET A 76 22.21 16.69 -1.17
N LYS A 77 23.06 15.67 -0.99
CA LYS A 77 23.21 14.56 -1.96
C LYS A 77 21.91 13.77 -2.07
N ALA A 78 21.31 13.36 -0.94
CA ALA A 78 20.05 12.64 -0.94
C ALA A 78 18.92 13.44 -1.61
N ALA A 79 18.85 14.75 -1.39
CA ALA A 79 17.88 15.63 -2.04
C ALA A 79 18.08 15.67 -3.57
N LYS A 80 19.31 15.57 -4.07
CA LYS A 80 19.57 15.49 -5.53
C LYS A 80 19.16 14.16 -6.15
N CYS A 81 19.02 13.10 -5.36
CA CYS A 81 18.74 11.76 -5.84
C CYS A 81 17.26 11.50 -6.19
N GLY A 82 16.37 12.50 -6.09
CA GLY A 82 14.96 12.35 -6.43
C GLY A 82 14.41 13.50 -7.27
N SER A 83 13.31 13.21 -7.97
CA SER A 83 12.57 14.16 -8.81
C SER A 83 11.31 14.64 -8.09
N TRP A 84 11.45 15.67 -7.26
CA TRP A 84 10.39 16.12 -6.33
C TRP A 84 9.31 17.01 -6.95
N GLY A 85 9.39 17.29 -8.25
CA GLY A 85 8.46 18.19 -8.94
C GLY A 85 8.48 19.60 -8.33
N PRO A 86 7.32 20.23 -8.07
CA PRO A 86 7.26 21.58 -7.52
C PRO A 86 7.42 21.64 -5.99
N THR A 87 7.52 20.51 -5.30
CA THR A 87 7.69 20.45 -3.84
C THR A 87 9.10 20.02 -3.45
N GLN A 88 9.41 20.09 -2.16
CA GLN A 88 10.70 19.68 -1.60
C GLN A 88 10.46 18.79 -0.38
N PRO A 89 11.25 17.71 -0.20
CA PRO A 89 11.13 16.88 0.98
C PRO A 89 11.59 17.60 2.24
N SER A 90 10.97 17.27 3.36
CA SER A 90 11.38 17.68 4.70
C SER A 90 12.72 17.04 5.09
N GLU A 91 13.37 17.63 6.09
CA GLU A 91 14.62 17.08 6.63
C GLU A 91 14.44 15.64 7.15
N LEU A 92 13.33 15.36 7.84
CA LEU A 92 13.03 14.01 8.33
C LEU A 92 12.90 13.01 7.17
N PHE A 93 12.21 13.37 6.10
CA PHE A 93 12.14 12.54 4.90
C PHE A 93 13.54 12.30 4.30
N LEU A 94 14.35 13.35 4.16
CA LEU A 94 15.69 13.24 3.58
C LEU A 94 16.62 12.35 4.41
N LYS A 95 16.54 12.39 5.75
CA LYS A 95 17.30 11.48 6.63
C LYS A 95 16.91 10.02 6.43
N ILE A 96 15.63 9.74 6.28
CA ILE A 96 15.13 8.38 6.03
C ILE A 96 15.50 7.92 4.62
N TYR A 97 15.32 8.79 3.63
CA TYR A 97 15.63 8.52 2.23
C TYR A 97 17.13 8.31 1.99
N HIS A 98 17.98 9.11 2.61
CA HIS A 98 19.43 8.94 2.62
C HIS A 98 19.83 7.52 3.06
N ASP A 99 19.32 7.07 4.21
CA ASP A 99 19.62 5.75 4.75
C ASP A 99 19.17 4.62 3.82
N ALA A 100 18.03 4.80 3.16
CA ALA A 100 17.52 3.88 2.17
C ALA A 100 18.43 3.83 0.93
N LEU A 101 18.86 4.98 0.40
CA LEU A 101 19.79 5.09 -0.72
C LEU A 101 21.13 4.41 -0.44
N CYS A 102 21.69 4.58 0.77
CA CYS A 102 22.98 3.96 1.12
C CYS A 102 22.97 2.43 1.01
N THR A 103 21.80 1.78 1.02
CA THR A 103 21.72 0.32 0.84
C THR A 103 21.95 -0.13 -0.62
N LEU A 104 21.89 0.80 -1.57
CA LEU A 104 22.11 0.56 -2.99
C LEU A 104 23.60 0.57 -3.38
N GLU A 105 24.49 1.03 -2.49
CA GLU A 105 25.95 1.03 -2.72
C GLU A 105 26.49 -0.39 -2.99
N ASP A 106 25.92 -1.39 -2.31
CA ASP A 106 26.31 -2.79 -2.51
C ASP A 106 25.73 -3.36 -3.80
N ASP A 107 24.43 -3.20 -4.01
CA ASP A 107 23.70 -3.66 -5.18
C ASP A 107 22.44 -2.80 -5.40
N PRO A 108 22.34 -2.05 -6.51
CA PRO A 108 21.14 -1.29 -6.85
C PRO A 108 19.87 -2.15 -6.90
N LEU A 109 19.98 -3.46 -7.15
CA LEU A 109 18.83 -4.35 -7.25
C LEU A 109 18.10 -4.48 -5.92
N HIS A 110 18.76 -4.21 -4.78
CA HIS A 110 18.12 -4.20 -3.46
C HIS A 110 16.87 -3.31 -3.43
N GLY A 111 16.84 -2.23 -4.22
CA GLY A 111 15.71 -1.32 -4.31
C GLY A 111 14.57 -1.74 -5.24
N MET A 112 14.73 -2.79 -6.06
CA MET A 112 13.69 -3.24 -7.01
C MET A 112 13.05 -2.12 -7.84
N VAL A 113 13.82 -1.08 -8.12
CA VAL A 113 13.48 0.09 -8.94
C VAL A 113 14.79 0.65 -9.48
N SER A 114 14.80 1.19 -10.70
CA SER A 114 15.97 1.95 -11.17
C SER A 114 16.28 3.09 -10.19
N PRO A 115 17.54 3.31 -9.76
CA PRO A 115 17.88 4.33 -8.76
C PRO A 115 17.37 5.73 -9.09
N SER A 116 17.32 6.09 -10.38
CA SER A 116 16.78 7.36 -10.89
C SER A 116 15.27 7.55 -10.71
N LEU A 117 14.55 6.47 -10.43
CA LEU A 117 13.10 6.47 -10.18
C LEU A 117 12.76 6.14 -8.72
N MET A 118 13.76 6.03 -7.84
CA MET A 118 13.51 5.73 -6.43
C MET A 118 12.84 6.89 -5.69
N GLY A 119 13.29 8.14 -5.92
CA GLY A 119 12.70 9.36 -5.35
C GLY A 119 11.90 10.14 -6.41
N SER A 120 10.65 10.47 -6.11
CA SER A 120 9.69 11.09 -7.04
C SER A 120 8.68 11.96 -6.28
N CYS A 121 7.59 12.36 -6.95
CA CYS A 121 6.44 13.01 -6.33
C CYS A 121 5.13 12.48 -6.90
N GLY A 122 4.02 12.74 -6.21
CA GLY A 122 2.69 12.38 -6.68
C GLY A 122 1.60 12.76 -5.69
N VAL A 123 0.44 12.13 -5.82
CA VAL A 123 -0.70 12.32 -4.91
C VAL A 123 -1.33 10.99 -4.52
N VAL A 124 -2.12 11.01 -3.43
CA VAL A 124 -2.92 9.87 -2.98
C VAL A 124 -4.40 10.25 -3.07
N PRO A 125 -5.10 10.07 -4.20
CA PRO A 125 -6.50 10.53 -4.32
C PRO A 125 -7.48 9.74 -3.43
N LEU A 126 -7.19 8.47 -3.19
CA LEU A 126 -8.05 7.57 -2.42
C LEU A 126 -7.22 6.67 -1.52
N THR A 127 -7.69 6.48 -0.30
CA THR A 127 -7.29 5.39 0.59
C THR A 127 -8.51 4.56 0.95
N VAL A 128 -8.39 3.24 0.90
CA VAL A 128 -9.41 2.30 1.37
C VAL A 128 -8.87 1.59 2.61
N ILE A 129 -9.61 1.64 3.71
CA ILE A 129 -9.35 0.88 4.94
C ILE A 129 -10.59 0.05 5.22
N SER A 130 -10.60 -1.17 4.68
CA SER A 130 -11.80 -2.03 4.68
C SER A 130 -11.44 -3.49 4.38
N VAL A 131 -12.44 -4.31 4.12
CA VAL A 131 -12.33 -5.71 3.74
C VAL A 131 -11.87 -5.89 2.29
N ILE A 132 -11.38 -7.08 1.94
CA ILE A 132 -10.87 -7.38 0.58
C ILE A 132 -11.89 -7.07 -0.53
N PRO A 133 -13.20 -7.37 -0.41
CA PRO A 133 -14.17 -6.99 -1.43
C PRO A 133 -14.21 -5.49 -1.74
N ASP A 134 -14.02 -4.63 -0.74
CA ASP A 134 -13.98 -3.18 -0.95
C ASP A 134 -12.73 -2.76 -1.71
N VAL A 135 -11.58 -3.38 -1.44
CA VAL A 135 -10.37 -3.14 -2.26
C VAL A 135 -10.58 -3.65 -3.69
N ALA A 136 -11.14 -4.86 -3.85
CA ALA A 136 -11.41 -5.46 -5.15
C ALA A 136 -12.46 -4.68 -5.97
N ARG A 137 -13.45 -4.03 -5.32
CA ARG A 137 -14.41 -3.11 -5.96
C ARG A 137 -13.72 -1.87 -6.52
N HIS A 138 -12.78 -1.28 -5.79
CA HIS A 138 -12.05 -0.15 -6.34
C HIS A 138 -11.18 -0.59 -7.53
N MET A 139 -10.45 -1.69 -7.38
CA MET A 139 -9.68 -2.27 -8.48
C MET A 139 -10.54 -2.57 -9.71
N SER A 140 -11.75 -3.11 -9.53
CA SER A 140 -12.68 -3.42 -10.61
C SER A 140 -13.09 -2.15 -11.38
N ASN A 141 -13.40 -1.05 -10.67
CA ASN A 141 -13.69 0.25 -11.26
C ASN A 141 -12.50 0.77 -12.07
N VAL A 142 -11.27 0.69 -11.54
CA VAL A 142 -10.07 1.14 -12.26
C VAL A 142 -9.80 0.28 -13.50
N ILE A 143 -9.92 -1.05 -13.41
CA ILE A 143 -9.76 -1.97 -14.55
C ILE A 143 -10.75 -1.63 -15.67
N VAL A 144 -12.03 -1.43 -15.34
CA VAL A 144 -13.07 -1.15 -16.34
C VAL A 144 -12.86 0.20 -17.04
N ARG A 145 -12.14 1.14 -16.41
CA ARG A 145 -11.76 2.43 -16.97
C ARG A 145 -10.51 2.37 -17.85
N ALA A 146 -9.76 1.26 -17.86
CA ALA A 146 -8.54 1.12 -18.63
C ALA A 146 -8.76 1.32 -20.14
N GLU A 147 -7.83 2.02 -20.78
CA GLU A 147 -7.88 2.37 -22.18
C GLU A 147 -6.96 1.49 -23.03
N LYS A 148 -5.82 1.05 -22.48
CA LYS A 148 -4.72 0.43 -23.22
C LYS A 148 -4.08 -0.73 -22.48
N GLU A 149 -3.88 -0.63 -21.17
CA GLU A 149 -3.17 -1.66 -20.44
C GLU A 149 -3.49 -1.74 -18.95
N VAL A 150 -3.31 -2.96 -18.42
CA VAL A 150 -3.37 -3.24 -16.98
C VAL A 150 -2.24 -4.21 -16.63
N TYR A 151 -1.41 -3.82 -15.67
CA TYR A 151 -0.47 -4.72 -15.00
C TYR A 151 -0.95 -4.97 -13.58
N LEU A 152 -1.25 -6.22 -13.21
CA LEU A 152 -1.74 -6.59 -11.89
C LEU A 152 -0.77 -7.56 -11.23
N ALA A 153 -0.28 -7.20 -10.05
CA ALA A 153 0.55 -8.00 -9.19
C ALA A 153 -0.17 -8.33 -7.88
N THR A 154 -0.08 -9.59 -7.46
CA THR A 154 -0.50 -10.03 -6.12
C THR A 154 0.42 -11.16 -5.65
N ASN A 155 0.61 -11.33 -4.35
CA ASN A 155 1.34 -12.51 -3.89
C ASN A 155 0.54 -13.78 -4.15
N TYR A 156 -0.72 -13.83 -3.73
CA TYR A 156 -1.56 -15.00 -3.92
C TYR A 156 -2.84 -14.64 -4.67
N TRP A 157 -3.26 -15.55 -5.56
CA TRP A 157 -4.53 -15.48 -6.28
C TRP A 157 -5.31 -16.77 -6.07
N GLN A 158 -6.55 -16.65 -5.62
CA GLN A 158 -7.51 -17.73 -5.46
C GLN A 158 -8.84 -17.38 -6.10
N ASN A 159 -9.43 -18.33 -6.82
CA ASN A 159 -10.83 -18.24 -7.24
C ASN A 159 -11.76 -18.07 -6.02
N SER A 160 -12.33 -16.89 -5.88
CA SER A 160 -12.99 -16.33 -4.70
C SER A 160 -13.96 -15.22 -5.11
N VAL A 161 -14.73 -14.68 -4.16
CA VAL A 161 -15.54 -13.47 -4.40
C VAL A 161 -14.64 -12.29 -4.78
N ALA A 162 -13.51 -12.11 -4.08
CA ALA A 162 -12.52 -11.09 -4.41
C ALA A 162 -12.00 -11.20 -5.86
N SER A 163 -11.58 -12.38 -6.30
CA SER A 163 -11.13 -12.57 -7.69
C SER A 163 -12.28 -12.36 -8.70
N LYS A 164 -13.52 -12.68 -8.32
CA LYS A 164 -14.67 -12.56 -9.22
C LYS A 164 -14.97 -11.09 -9.56
N PHE A 165 -14.83 -10.15 -8.63
CA PHE A 165 -14.89 -8.71 -8.96
C PHE A 165 -13.93 -8.34 -10.09
N LEU A 166 -12.71 -8.86 -10.03
CA LEU A 166 -11.67 -8.57 -11.03
C LEU A 166 -11.95 -9.27 -12.35
N THR A 167 -12.37 -10.55 -12.34
CA THR A 167 -12.64 -11.27 -13.59
C THR A 167 -13.90 -10.78 -14.30
N ASP A 168 -14.91 -10.31 -13.56
CA ASP A 168 -16.08 -9.63 -14.13
C ASP A 168 -15.69 -8.27 -14.71
N ALA A 169 -14.82 -7.50 -14.03
CA ALA A 169 -14.26 -6.27 -14.58
C ALA A 169 -13.41 -6.49 -15.83
N ILE A 170 -12.64 -7.57 -15.91
CA ILE A 170 -11.88 -7.92 -17.12
C ILE A 170 -12.83 -8.17 -18.30
N ARG A 171 -13.93 -8.91 -18.08
CA ARG A 171 -14.95 -9.15 -19.12
C ARG A 171 -15.66 -7.86 -19.53
N GLU A 172 -15.97 -6.99 -18.57
CA GLU A 172 -16.57 -5.69 -18.87
C GLU A 172 -15.61 -4.77 -19.62
N LEU A 173 -14.33 -4.75 -19.25
CA LEU A 173 -13.28 -4.03 -19.96
C LEU A 173 -13.17 -4.53 -21.40
N ASP A 174 -13.18 -5.84 -21.62
CA ASP A 174 -13.17 -6.45 -22.95
C ASP A 174 -14.33 -5.95 -23.80
N ARG A 175 -15.55 -6.02 -23.25
CA ARG A 175 -16.77 -5.57 -23.92
C ARG A 175 -16.66 -4.10 -24.33
N ARG A 176 -16.17 -3.23 -23.42
CA ARG A 176 -15.95 -1.81 -23.71
C ARG A 176 -14.85 -1.59 -24.75
N ALA A 177 -13.76 -2.35 -24.68
CA ALA A 177 -12.69 -2.30 -25.66
C ALA A 177 -13.17 -2.69 -27.07
N GLY A 178 -13.99 -3.73 -27.17
CA GLY A 178 -14.64 -4.13 -28.43
C GLY A 178 -15.57 -3.06 -28.99
N GLN A 179 -16.34 -2.38 -28.14
CA GLN A 179 -17.18 -1.24 -28.55
C GLN A 179 -16.36 -0.05 -29.07
N ARG A 180 -15.18 0.17 -28.48
CA ARG A 180 -14.23 1.21 -28.94
C ARG A 180 -13.43 0.79 -30.17
N GLY A 181 -13.45 -0.49 -30.56
CA GLY A 181 -12.54 -1.02 -31.59
C GLY A 181 -11.08 -1.00 -31.17
N THR A 182 -10.79 -1.11 -29.87
CA THR A 182 -9.44 -1.06 -29.29
C THR A 182 -9.04 -2.42 -28.71
N LYS A 183 -7.74 -2.69 -28.66
CA LYS A 183 -7.14 -3.80 -27.92
C LYS A 183 -6.56 -3.31 -26.59
N ILE A 184 -6.64 -4.15 -25.57
CA ILE A 184 -6.01 -3.94 -24.26
C ILE A 184 -4.91 -4.98 -24.07
N VAL A 185 -3.76 -4.58 -23.53
CA VAL A 185 -2.72 -5.51 -23.07
C VAL A 185 -2.82 -5.69 -21.57
N MET A 186 -3.06 -6.92 -21.11
CA MET A 186 -3.14 -7.22 -19.68
C MET A 186 -2.05 -8.19 -19.24
N LYS A 187 -1.34 -7.84 -18.16
CA LYS A 187 -0.33 -8.68 -17.52
C LYS A 187 -0.75 -8.96 -16.09
N ILE A 188 -0.76 -10.23 -15.70
CA ILE A 188 -1.02 -10.65 -14.31
C ILE A 188 0.20 -11.41 -13.80
N ILE A 189 0.72 -11.05 -12.64
CA ILE A 189 1.80 -11.78 -11.96
C ILE A 189 1.35 -12.19 -10.56
N TYR A 190 1.62 -13.45 -10.20
CA TYR A 190 1.40 -13.95 -8.85
C TYR A 190 2.48 -14.93 -8.38
N ASP A 191 2.47 -15.30 -7.10
CA ASP A 191 3.28 -16.37 -6.53
C ASP A 191 2.39 -17.53 -6.07
N ARG A 192 2.31 -18.57 -6.90
CA ARG A 192 1.71 -19.85 -6.54
C ARG A 192 2.79 -20.91 -6.58
N GLY A 193 3.37 -21.23 -5.43
CA GLY A 193 4.44 -22.22 -5.30
C GLY A 193 4.27 -23.44 -6.20
N SER A 194 5.23 -23.63 -7.10
CA SER A 194 5.24 -24.65 -8.14
C SER A 194 6.63 -25.29 -8.21
N PRO A 195 6.76 -26.62 -8.33
CA PRO A 195 8.06 -27.27 -8.48
C PRO A 195 8.86 -26.76 -9.69
N LYS A 196 8.20 -26.21 -10.72
CA LYS A 196 8.85 -25.59 -11.88
C LYS A 196 9.77 -24.42 -11.49
N GLN A 197 9.43 -23.71 -10.43
CA GLN A 197 10.15 -22.51 -9.99
C GLN A 197 11.52 -22.82 -9.39
N LEU A 198 11.80 -24.10 -9.07
CA LEU A 198 13.16 -24.56 -8.72
C LEU A 198 14.16 -24.40 -9.88
N PHE A 199 13.68 -24.33 -11.12
CA PHE A 199 14.52 -24.19 -12.32
C PHE A 199 14.26 -22.87 -13.05
N GLU A 200 13.01 -22.39 -13.04
CA GLU A 200 12.61 -21.16 -13.70
C GLU A 200 11.78 -20.28 -12.75
N PRO A 201 12.42 -19.36 -12.00
CA PRO A 201 11.76 -18.49 -11.03
C PRO A 201 10.54 -17.75 -11.58
N HIS A 202 10.66 -17.23 -12.81
CA HIS A 202 9.59 -16.53 -13.53
C HIS A 202 9.12 -17.42 -14.69
N TYR A 203 7.95 -18.06 -14.59
CA TYR A 203 7.41 -18.84 -15.72
C TYR A 203 6.06 -18.29 -16.18
N ILE A 204 5.86 -18.29 -17.51
CA ILE A 204 4.57 -17.93 -18.11
C ILE A 204 3.58 -19.07 -17.88
N VAL A 205 2.46 -18.75 -17.25
CA VAL A 205 1.43 -19.70 -16.87
C VAL A 205 0.61 -20.06 -18.12
N PRO A 206 0.52 -21.36 -18.48
CA PRO A 206 -0.29 -21.78 -19.61
C PRO A 206 -1.78 -21.50 -19.39
N GLU A 207 -2.53 -21.27 -20.47
CA GLU A 207 -3.97 -21.02 -20.49
C GLU A 207 -4.76 -22.00 -19.61
N LYS A 208 -4.53 -23.30 -19.80
CA LYS A 208 -5.18 -24.36 -19.03
C LYS A 208 -5.00 -24.24 -17.52
N GLU A 209 -3.88 -23.65 -17.07
CA GLU A 209 -3.55 -23.50 -15.66
C GLU A 209 -4.24 -22.26 -15.05
N TYR A 210 -4.19 -21.09 -15.71
CA TYR A 210 -4.83 -19.88 -15.18
C TYR A 210 -6.36 -19.86 -15.34
N THR A 211 -6.91 -20.54 -16.35
CA THR A 211 -8.37 -20.74 -16.52
C THR A 211 -8.92 -21.87 -15.63
N GLY A 212 -8.04 -22.63 -14.99
CA GLY A 212 -8.42 -23.72 -14.10
C GLY A 212 -9.13 -23.23 -12.84
N LYS A 213 -9.94 -24.12 -12.23
CA LYS A 213 -10.82 -23.85 -11.08
C LYS A 213 -10.19 -23.11 -9.88
N ASN A 214 -8.87 -23.19 -9.71
CA ASN A 214 -8.15 -22.58 -8.58
C ASN A 214 -7.82 -21.09 -8.82
N VAL A 215 -7.72 -20.67 -10.09
CA VAL A 215 -7.32 -19.32 -10.49
C VAL A 215 -8.47 -18.62 -11.20
N ASN A 216 -9.10 -19.29 -12.17
CA ASN A 216 -10.34 -18.88 -12.83
C ASN A 216 -10.28 -17.48 -13.48
N VAL A 217 -9.11 -17.11 -14.00
CA VAL A 217 -8.96 -15.94 -14.87
C VAL A 217 -9.64 -16.25 -16.22
N PRO A 218 -10.32 -15.28 -16.89
CA PRO A 218 -11.13 -15.56 -18.07
C PRO A 218 -10.34 -16.23 -19.20
N HIS A 219 -11.00 -17.15 -19.91
CA HIS A 219 -10.44 -17.78 -21.09
C HIS A 219 -10.30 -16.77 -22.24
N PRO A 220 -9.25 -16.84 -23.10
CA PRO A 220 -9.07 -15.88 -24.20
C PRO A 220 -10.28 -15.72 -25.14
N SER A 221 -11.09 -16.78 -25.29
CA SER A 221 -12.34 -16.71 -26.08
C SER A 221 -13.46 -15.87 -25.43
N GLU A 222 -13.41 -15.67 -24.11
CA GLU A 222 -14.34 -14.79 -23.38
C GLU A 222 -13.94 -13.32 -23.49
N ILE A 223 -12.66 -13.05 -23.78
CA ILE A 223 -12.06 -11.72 -23.77
C ILE A 223 -11.25 -11.45 -25.05
N PRO A 224 -11.88 -11.53 -26.25
CA PRO A 224 -11.18 -11.45 -27.53
C PRO A 224 -10.52 -10.09 -27.83
N ASN A 225 -10.83 -9.04 -27.07
CA ASN A 225 -10.25 -7.69 -27.17
C ASN A 225 -9.13 -7.43 -26.16
N ILE A 226 -8.78 -8.41 -25.31
CA ILE A 226 -7.70 -8.33 -24.33
C ILE A 226 -6.60 -9.37 -24.65
N ASP A 227 -5.38 -8.89 -24.86
CA ASP A 227 -4.20 -9.73 -24.97
C ASP A 227 -3.60 -9.98 -23.58
N LEU A 228 -3.94 -11.14 -22.99
CA LEU A 228 -3.60 -11.51 -21.63
C LEU A 228 -2.34 -12.39 -21.55
N GLN A 229 -1.40 -12.02 -20.67
CA GLN A 229 -0.36 -12.92 -20.17
C GLN A 229 -0.42 -13.05 -18.64
N VAL A 230 -0.18 -14.27 -18.16
CA VAL A 230 -0.12 -14.58 -16.73
C VAL A 230 1.27 -15.15 -16.41
N MET A 231 1.89 -14.64 -15.36
CA MET A 231 3.19 -15.07 -14.87
C MET A 231 3.09 -15.58 -13.44
N ASN A 232 3.86 -16.62 -13.15
CA ASN A 232 4.07 -17.09 -11.79
C ASN A 232 5.53 -16.88 -11.42
N PHE A 233 5.77 -16.12 -10.35
CA PHE A 233 7.10 -15.72 -9.90
C PHE A 233 7.34 -16.14 -8.45
N HIS A 234 8.42 -16.88 -8.23
CA HIS A 234 8.94 -17.23 -6.91
C HIS A 234 10.46 -17.33 -6.98
N THR A 235 11.17 -16.94 -5.91
CA THR A 235 12.63 -17.09 -5.79
C THR A 235 12.96 -18.17 -4.75
N PRO A 236 13.25 -19.42 -5.17
CA PRO A 236 13.56 -20.50 -4.23
C PRO A 236 14.78 -20.18 -3.35
N LEU A 237 14.84 -20.64 -2.09
CA LEU A 237 13.92 -21.59 -1.44
C LEU A 237 12.81 -20.92 -0.62
N VAL A 238 13.03 -19.69 -0.14
CA VAL A 238 12.07 -18.97 0.73
C VAL A 238 11.79 -17.53 0.27
N GLY A 239 12.32 -17.12 -0.89
CA GLY A 239 12.15 -15.79 -1.44
C GLY A 239 10.82 -15.67 -2.19
N THR A 240 9.79 -15.26 -1.49
CA THR A 240 8.44 -15.13 -2.05
C THR A 240 8.27 -13.81 -2.81
N PHE A 241 7.57 -13.82 -3.95
CA PHE A 241 7.07 -12.57 -4.55
C PHE A 241 5.87 -12.10 -3.73
N HIS A 242 6.09 -11.23 -2.74
CA HIS A 242 5.07 -10.81 -1.79
C HIS A 242 4.41 -9.46 -2.15
N SER A 243 4.73 -8.90 -3.32
CA SER A 243 4.23 -7.60 -3.77
C SER A 243 2.78 -7.66 -4.24
N LYS A 244 1.99 -6.63 -3.91
CA LYS A 244 0.60 -6.47 -4.37
C LYS A 244 0.34 -5.04 -4.83
N TYR A 245 0.20 -4.86 -6.13
CA TYR A 245 0.01 -3.55 -6.75
C TYR A 245 -0.63 -3.69 -8.13
N MET A 246 -1.15 -2.60 -8.67
CA MET A 246 -1.66 -2.55 -10.03
C MET A 246 -1.20 -1.26 -10.70
N VAL A 247 -0.83 -1.31 -11.97
CA VAL A 247 -0.53 -0.14 -12.79
C VAL A 247 -1.48 -0.17 -13.98
N VAL A 248 -2.26 0.90 -14.17
CA VAL A 248 -3.25 1.02 -15.25
C VAL A 248 -2.90 2.21 -16.12
N ASP A 249 -2.75 1.95 -17.42
CA ASP A 249 -2.40 2.91 -18.48
C ASP A 249 -1.16 3.77 -18.18
N ARG A 250 -0.31 3.36 -17.22
CA ARG A 250 0.78 4.16 -16.64
C ARG A 250 0.32 5.53 -16.15
N LYS A 251 -0.94 5.63 -15.70
CA LYS A 251 -1.57 6.83 -15.14
C LYS A 251 -1.98 6.66 -13.68
N ILE A 252 -2.38 5.44 -13.32
CA ILE A 252 -2.88 5.10 -12.00
C ILE A 252 -2.05 3.95 -11.45
N GLY A 253 -1.50 4.13 -10.26
CA GLY A 253 -0.93 3.08 -9.42
C GLY A 253 -1.92 2.72 -8.31
N ILE A 254 -2.02 1.44 -7.96
CA ILE A 254 -2.72 0.95 -6.77
C ILE A 254 -1.69 0.17 -5.95
N LEU A 255 -1.56 0.47 -4.66
CA LEU A 255 -0.70 -0.26 -3.73
C LEU A 255 -1.52 -0.74 -2.54
N GLN A 256 -1.56 -2.06 -2.32
CA GLN A 256 -2.52 -2.69 -1.41
C GLN A 256 -1.89 -3.72 -0.48
N SER A 257 -2.46 -3.95 0.70
CA SER A 257 -1.95 -4.95 1.65
C SER A 257 -2.45 -6.37 1.39
N ASN A 258 -3.58 -6.52 0.69
CA ASN A 258 -4.28 -7.80 0.53
C ASN A 258 -3.81 -8.64 -0.66
N ASN A 259 -3.97 -9.95 -0.51
CA ASN A 259 -4.00 -10.89 -1.62
C ASN A 259 -5.35 -10.84 -2.36
N ILE A 260 -5.44 -11.53 -3.50
CA ILE A 260 -6.71 -11.75 -4.20
C ILE A 260 -7.27 -13.11 -3.75
N GLN A 261 -7.98 -13.08 -2.61
CA GLN A 261 -8.60 -14.25 -1.98
C GLN A 261 -9.74 -13.82 -1.04
N ASP A 262 -10.53 -14.78 -0.55
CA ASP A 262 -11.49 -14.54 0.53
C ASP A 262 -10.84 -14.85 1.90
N ASN A 263 -10.80 -13.87 2.80
CA ASN A 263 -10.44 -14.04 4.22
C ASN A 263 -11.13 -12.96 5.08
N ASP A 264 -10.81 -12.89 6.38
CA ASP A 264 -11.44 -12.01 7.39
C ASP A 264 -10.62 -10.76 7.71
N ASN A 265 -9.73 -10.36 6.81
CA ASN A 265 -8.80 -9.27 7.06
C ASN A 265 -9.45 -7.89 6.86
N LEU A 266 -9.16 -6.98 7.78
CA LEU A 266 -9.11 -5.55 7.51
C LEU A 266 -7.79 -5.21 6.83
N GLU A 267 -7.88 -4.54 5.70
CA GLU A 267 -6.80 -4.27 4.75
C GLU A 267 -6.72 -2.76 4.47
N MET A 268 -5.61 -2.34 3.88
CA MET A 268 -5.39 -0.97 3.44
C MET A 268 -4.90 -0.93 2.00
N MET A 269 -5.45 -0.04 1.20
CA MET A 269 -5.03 0.23 -0.16
C MET A 269 -4.97 1.74 -0.39
N ILE A 270 -3.99 2.19 -1.18
CA ILE A 270 -3.92 3.55 -1.68
C ILE A 270 -3.89 3.56 -3.21
N GLN A 271 -4.57 4.56 -3.78
CA GLN A 271 -4.40 4.95 -5.18
C GLN A 271 -3.30 6.02 -5.25
N LEU A 272 -2.38 5.87 -6.19
CA LEU A 272 -1.25 6.74 -6.45
C LEU A 272 -1.37 7.31 -7.86
N GLU A 273 -1.13 8.60 -8.01
CA GLU A 273 -1.16 9.30 -9.28
C GLU A 273 -0.04 10.34 -9.39
N GLY A 274 0.30 10.73 -10.61
CA GLY A 274 1.43 11.62 -10.92
C GLY A 274 2.73 10.86 -11.23
N PRO A 275 3.89 11.55 -11.22
CA PRO A 275 5.19 11.00 -11.61
C PRO A 275 5.60 9.71 -10.90
N ILE A 276 5.17 9.49 -9.65
CA ILE A 276 5.42 8.25 -8.89
C ILE A 276 4.94 6.99 -9.61
N VAL A 277 3.98 7.09 -10.53
CA VAL A 277 3.49 5.95 -11.32
C VAL A 277 4.57 5.44 -12.29
N ASP A 278 5.51 6.28 -12.74
CA ASP A 278 6.67 5.83 -13.52
C ASP A 278 7.58 4.91 -12.70
N SER A 279 7.75 5.18 -11.40
CA SER A 279 8.49 4.31 -10.49
C SER A 279 7.82 2.95 -10.33
N LEU A 280 6.48 2.92 -10.15
CA LEU A 280 5.72 1.66 -10.07
C LEU A 280 5.74 0.88 -11.39
N TYR A 281 5.71 1.58 -12.52
CA TYR A 281 5.85 0.96 -13.84
C TYR A 281 7.23 0.31 -14.01
N ASP A 282 8.31 0.96 -13.57
CA ASP A 282 9.66 0.38 -13.57
C ASP A 282 9.74 -0.89 -12.70
N VAL A 283 9.12 -0.87 -11.51
CA VAL A 283 9.00 -2.05 -10.64
C VAL A 283 8.23 -3.19 -11.32
N ALA A 284 7.17 -2.87 -12.08
CA ALA A 284 6.40 -3.83 -12.87
C ALA A 284 7.26 -4.54 -13.92
N LEU A 285 8.10 -3.79 -14.62
CA LEU A 285 9.05 -4.34 -15.59
C LEU A 285 10.08 -5.23 -14.90
N LEU A 286 10.66 -4.78 -13.78
CA LEU A 286 11.65 -5.54 -13.02
C LEU A 286 11.08 -6.85 -12.47
N SER A 287 9.87 -6.80 -11.90
CA SER A 287 9.18 -7.98 -11.38
C SER A 287 8.77 -8.95 -12.49
N TRP A 288 8.50 -8.46 -13.71
CA TRP A 288 8.18 -9.31 -14.84
C TRP A 288 9.41 -10.00 -15.42
N HIS A 289 10.56 -9.31 -15.45
CA HIS A 289 11.90 -9.80 -15.83
C HIS A 289 12.07 -10.28 -17.28
N LYS A 290 11.13 -11.04 -17.84
CA LYS A 290 11.14 -11.59 -19.21
C LYS A 290 10.64 -10.59 -20.25
N GLN A 291 10.84 -10.91 -21.53
CA GLN A 291 10.18 -10.17 -22.61
C GLN A 291 8.67 -10.11 -22.40
N LEU A 292 8.07 -8.94 -22.61
CA LEU A 292 6.62 -8.75 -22.61
C LEU A 292 6.08 -9.04 -24.02
N ASP A 293 5.07 -9.90 -24.13
CA ASP A 293 4.47 -10.27 -25.43
C ASP A 293 2.92 -10.25 -25.41
N PRO A 294 2.24 -9.29 -26.05
CA PRO A 294 2.83 -8.09 -26.64
C PRO A 294 3.44 -7.17 -25.57
N PRO A 295 4.31 -6.22 -25.94
CA PRO A 295 4.77 -5.17 -25.05
C PRO A 295 3.63 -4.33 -24.47
N LEU A 296 3.87 -3.69 -23.34
CA LEU A 296 2.93 -2.72 -22.75
C LEU A 296 2.84 -1.46 -23.66
N PRO A 297 1.64 -1.11 -24.18
CA PRO A 297 1.44 0.04 -25.05
C PRO A 297 1.93 1.40 -24.52
N SER A 298 2.00 1.59 -23.20
CA SER A 298 2.43 2.85 -22.57
C SER A 298 3.95 3.01 -22.43
N HIS A 299 4.74 2.09 -23.00
CA HIS A 299 6.19 2.02 -22.80
C HIS A 299 6.92 3.35 -23.07
N ASN A 300 6.45 4.15 -24.04
CA ASN A 300 7.02 5.44 -24.42
C ASN A 300 6.17 6.65 -24.03
N THR A 301 5.22 6.50 -23.09
CA THR A 301 4.39 7.59 -22.58
C THR A 301 4.44 7.66 -21.04
N PRO A 302 5.50 8.24 -20.48
CA PRO A 302 5.66 8.37 -19.03
C PRO A 302 4.53 9.15 -18.35
N ALA A 303 4.25 8.79 -17.09
CA ALA A 303 3.28 9.47 -16.25
C ALA A 303 3.67 10.94 -16.04
N ALA A 304 4.96 11.20 -15.83
CA ALA A 304 5.55 12.53 -15.64
C ALA A 304 5.43 13.47 -16.87
N GLN A 305 4.79 13.02 -17.95
CA GLN A 305 4.55 13.79 -19.17
C GLN A 305 3.09 13.72 -19.65
N GLY A 306 2.17 13.34 -18.76
CA GLY A 306 0.74 13.26 -19.04
C GLY A 306 0.26 11.93 -19.62
N GLY A 307 1.16 10.96 -19.80
CA GLY A 307 0.83 9.62 -20.29
C GLY A 307 0.23 9.62 -21.71
N LEU A 308 -0.53 8.57 -22.04
CA LEU A 308 -1.22 8.48 -23.33
C LEU A 308 -2.30 9.56 -23.46
N GLY A 309 -2.24 10.36 -24.53
CA GLY A 309 -3.21 11.42 -24.81
C GLY A 309 -4.64 10.89 -24.93
N THR A 310 -5.58 11.56 -24.27
CA THR A 310 -7.02 11.25 -24.34
C THR A 310 -7.59 11.78 -25.66
N TRP A 311 -7.52 10.96 -26.71
CA TRP A 311 -8.13 11.13 -28.04
C TRP A 311 -7.66 12.35 -28.87
N PRO A 312 -7.67 12.24 -30.22
CA PRO A 312 -7.44 13.39 -31.09
C PRO A 312 -8.74 14.21 -31.21
N ASN A 313 -8.63 15.50 -30.92
CA ASN A 313 -9.64 16.57 -30.95
C ASN A 313 -10.38 16.81 -29.63
N GLY A 314 -10.12 17.99 -29.06
CA GLY A 314 -10.72 18.47 -27.83
C GLY A 314 -12.25 18.35 -27.80
N GLY A 315 -12.74 17.79 -26.70
CA GLY A 315 -14.14 17.77 -26.31
C GLY A 315 -14.22 18.05 -24.82
N VAL A 316 -14.45 19.32 -24.50
CA VAL A 316 -14.85 19.80 -23.18
C VAL A 316 -16.01 18.93 -22.67
N LEU A 317 -15.83 18.25 -21.53
CA LEU A 317 -16.94 17.70 -20.75
C LEU A 317 -17.69 18.87 -20.11
N ASN A 318 -18.52 19.56 -20.91
CA ASN A 318 -19.58 20.38 -20.36
C ASN A 318 -20.75 19.45 -20.06
N GLY A 319 -21.10 19.38 -18.77
CA GLY A 319 -22.37 18.82 -18.35
C GLY A 319 -23.53 19.53 -19.06
N GLY A 320 -24.45 18.74 -19.61
CA GLY A 320 -25.64 19.24 -20.27
C GLY A 320 -26.50 18.09 -20.74
N ALA A 321 -27.72 18.06 -20.22
CA ALA A 321 -28.81 17.13 -20.48
C ALA A 321 -28.84 16.43 -21.86
N LEU A 322 -29.25 15.16 -21.82
CA LEU A 322 -29.89 14.46 -22.92
C LEU A 322 -31.05 15.31 -23.45
N ASP A 323 -30.90 15.88 -24.65
CA ASP A 323 -32.05 16.18 -25.51
C ASP A 323 -31.64 16.13 -26.98
N GLY A 324 -32.48 15.45 -27.76
CA GLY A 324 -32.15 15.00 -29.11
C GLY A 324 -32.15 16.10 -30.17
N LYS A 325 -31.29 15.91 -31.18
CA LYS A 325 -31.67 15.90 -32.60
C LYS A 325 -30.43 15.61 -33.45
N ALA A 326 -30.52 14.55 -34.24
CA ALA A 326 -29.61 14.30 -35.34
C ALA A 326 -29.65 15.46 -36.33
N THR A 327 -28.48 15.97 -36.73
CA THR A 327 -28.33 16.70 -37.99
C THR A 327 -27.08 16.19 -38.71
N ASN A 328 -27.30 15.79 -39.96
CA ASN A 328 -26.31 15.36 -40.93
C ASN A 328 -25.30 16.48 -41.23
N GLY A 329 -24.03 16.13 -41.44
CA GLY A 329 -23.01 17.04 -41.93
C GLY A 329 -21.70 16.35 -42.27
N SER A 330 -21.61 15.87 -43.50
CA SER A 330 -20.49 15.19 -44.13
C SER A 330 -19.13 15.90 -44.02
N ALA A 331 -18.06 15.13 -43.88
CA ALA A 331 -16.85 15.20 -44.72
C ALA A 331 -15.96 13.98 -44.48
N VAL A 332 -16.22 12.91 -45.23
CA VAL A 332 -15.25 11.85 -45.49
C VAL A 332 -14.24 12.42 -46.48
N THR A 333 -13.00 12.66 -46.06
CA THR A 333 -11.88 12.79 -47.01
C THR A 333 -11.22 11.43 -47.18
N ALA A 334 -11.40 10.87 -48.37
CA ALA A 334 -10.70 9.70 -48.85
C ALA A 334 -9.21 10.02 -48.99
N ASN A 335 -8.43 9.65 -47.98
CA ASN A 335 -7.04 9.19 -48.08
C ASN A 335 -6.58 8.79 -46.67
N GLY A 336 -6.54 7.48 -46.42
CA GLY A 336 -6.18 6.89 -45.13
C GLY A 336 -4.71 7.04 -44.80
N HIS A 337 -4.30 8.21 -44.32
CA HIS A 337 -3.06 8.40 -43.58
C HIS A 337 -3.39 9.04 -42.23
N LEU A 338 -3.22 8.25 -41.17
CA LEU A 338 -3.04 8.78 -39.82
C LEU A 338 -1.87 9.76 -39.87
N ALA A 339 -2.12 11.03 -39.58
CA ALA A 339 -1.07 11.96 -39.27
C ALA A 339 -0.39 11.51 -37.97
N SER A 340 0.61 10.64 -38.11
CA SER A 340 1.66 10.47 -37.11
C SER A 340 2.18 11.87 -36.81
N HIS A 341 2.04 12.34 -35.57
CA HIS A 341 2.92 13.39 -35.09
C HIS A 341 4.33 12.80 -35.01
N SER A 342 4.99 12.73 -36.18
CA SER A 342 6.42 12.51 -36.31
C SER A 342 7.13 13.82 -35.97
N GLY A 343 6.98 14.26 -34.72
CA GLY A 343 8.02 15.07 -34.11
C GLY A 343 9.23 14.16 -33.95
N SER A 344 10.37 14.53 -34.53
CA SER A 344 11.68 13.90 -34.35
C SER A 344 12.24 14.06 -32.92
N GLY A 345 11.37 14.01 -31.91
CA GLY A 345 11.70 14.25 -30.52
C GLY A 345 12.29 13.00 -29.87
N ARG A 346 13.45 13.17 -29.24
CA ARG A 346 14.07 12.28 -28.26
C ARG A 346 13.02 11.50 -27.46
N VAL A 347 13.23 10.20 -27.25
CA VAL A 347 12.45 9.42 -26.27
C VAL A 347 12.53 10.16 -24.94
N ARG A 348 11.38 10.52 -24.38
CA ARG A 348 11.27 11.45 -23.27
C ARG A 348 11.45 10.71 -21.93
N GLU A 349 12.16 11.32 -21.00
CA GLU A 349 12.69 10.67 -19.79
C GLU A 349 11.60 10.39 -18.72
N PRO A 350 11.44 9.13 -18.25
CA PRO A 350 10.49 8.80 -17.17
C PRO A 350 10.78 9.54 -15.85
N GLY A 351 9.74 9.87 -15.09
CA GLY A 351 9.86 10.45 -13.74
C GLY A 351 10.25 11.94 -13.68
N VAL A 352 10.73 12.53 -14.77
CA VAL A 352 11.13 13.95 -14.85
C VAL A 352 9.99 14.79 -15.42
N VAL A 353 9.60 15.84 -14.70
CA VAL A 353 8.60 16.82 -15.16
C VAL A 353 9.32 18.04 -15.74
N ASP A 354 9.04 18.38 -17.00
CA ASP A 354 9.60 19.57 -17.64
C ASP A 354 9.05 20.85 -16.99
N SER A 355 9.92 21.60 -16.31
CA SER A 355 9.58 22.84 -15.59
C SER A 355 8.85 23.92 -16.43
N THR A 356 8.95 23.86 -17.76
CA THR A 356 8.33 24.82 -18.69
C THR A 356 6.89 24.50 -19.09
N GLU A 357 6.38 23.30 -18.81
CA GLU A 357 4.98 22.91 -19.08
C GLU A 357 4.05 23.09 -17.86
N GLN A 358 4.47 23.90 -16.88
CA GLN A 358 3.60 24.39 -15.80
C GLN A 358 2.58 25.41 -16.35
N LEU A 359 1.55 24.93 -17.04
CA LEU A 359 0.35 25.72 -17.25
C LEU A 359 -0.50 25.62 -15.99
N GLU A 360 -0.36 26.62 -15.10
CA GLU A 360 -1.32 26.87 -14.03
C GLU A 360 -2.73 26.73 -14.60
N SER A 361 -3.41 25.64 -14.22
CA SER A 361 -4.77 25.38 -14.62
C SER A 361 -5.67 25.71 -13.45
N ASN A 362 -6.37 26.85 -13.51
CA ASN A 362 -7.44 27.18 -12.56
C ASN A 362 -8.64 26.21 -12.65
N ASN A 363 -8.62 25.25 -13.57
CA ASN A 363 -9.63 24.21 -13.69
C ASN A 363 -9.32 23.06 -12.73
N GLN A 364 -9.94 23.11 -11.54
CA GLN A 364 -9.87 22.07 -10.51
C GLN A 364 -10.50 20.71 -10.92
N ASN A 365 -11.07 20.62 -12.12
CA ASN A 365 -11.60 19.38 -12.70
C ASN A 365 -10.69 18.84 -13.83
N ARG A 366 -9.50 19.41 -14.05
CA ARG A 366 -8.56 18.99 -15.09
C ARG A 366 -7.60 17.94 -14.52
N ALA A 367 -7.34 16.88 -15.30
CA ALA A 367 -6.21 15.99 -15.11
C ALA A 367 -4.89 16.74 -15.34
N ASP A 368 -3.98 16.72 -14.36
CA ASP A 368 -2.63 17.30 -14.47
C ASP A 368 -1.59 16.18 -14.56
N ILE A 369 -0.44 16.46 -15.12
CA ILE A 369 0.73 15.59 -15.15
C ILE A 369 1.22 15.29 -13.73
N VAL A 370 1.21 16.31 -12.85
CA VAL A 370 1.77 16.18 -11.48
C VAL A 370 0.82 15.54 -10.48
N THR A 371 -0.50 15.70 -10.66
CA THR A 371 -1.53 15.15 -9.76
C THR A 371 -2.32 14.01 -10.39
N GLY A 372 -2.14 13.76 -11.69
CA GLY A 372 -2.80 12.70 -12.45
C GLY A 372 -4.26 12.95 -12.80
N PRO A 373 -4.97 11.88 -13.25
CA PRO A 373 -6.27 12.00 -13.89
C PRO A 373 -7.46 12.20 -12.96
N SER A 374 -7.37 11.81 -11.68
CA SER A 374 -8.52 11.78 -10.79
C SER A 374 -8.83 13.15 -10.20
N THR A 375 -10.12 13.43 -10.05
CA THR A 375 -10.61 14.58 -9.27
C THR A 375 -11.44 14.06 -8.11
N THR A 376 -11.17 14.55 -6.90
CA THR A 376 -11.87 14.15 -5.67
C THR A 376 -12.77 15.26 -5.13
N ARG A 377 -12.79 16.42 -5.82
CA ARG A 377 -13.49 17.64 -5.40
C ARG A 377 -14.96 17.39 -5.08
N SER A 378 -15.65 16.60 -5.89
CA SER A 378 -17.07 16.26 -5.70
C SER A 378 -17.33 15.37 -4.48
N ALA A 379 -16.31 14.64 -3.98
CA ALA A 379 -16.39 13.85 -2.77
C ALA A 379 -16.12 14.68 -1.51
N ILE A 380 -15.15 15.61 -1.57
CA ILE A 380 -14.63 16.32 -0.40
C ILE A 380 -15.25 17.72 -0.17
N HIS A 381 -15.99 18.29 -1.13
CA HIS A 381 -16.69 19.57 -0.95
C HIS A 381 -18.21 19.43 -0.73
N PRO A 382 -18.82 20.38 0.02
CA PRO A 382 -20.28 20.49 0.15
C PRO A 382 -20.95 20.76 -1.20
N LEU A 383 -22.22 20.35 -1.33
CA LEU A 383 -23.05 20.74 -2.48
C LEU A 383 -23.31 22.27 -2.45
N PRO A 384 -23.47 22.93 -3.61
CA PRO A 384 -23.72 24.37 -3.66
C PRO A 384 -24.97 24.76 -2.86
N GLY A 385 -24.86 25.79 -2.02
CA GLY A 385 -26.00 26.36 -1.27
C GLY A 385 -26.08 26.01 0.21
N GLN A 386 -25.04 25.43 0.81
CA GLN A 386 -24.99 25.18 2.25
C GLN A 386 -23.73 25.80 2.89
N GLU A 387 -23.91 26.82 3.75
CA GLU A 387 -22.85 27.38 4.60
C GLU A 387 -22.66 26.53 5.86
N TYR A 388 -21.41 26.16 6.19
CA TYR A 388 -21.13 25.39 7.41
C TYR A 388 -19.87 25.84 8.15
N SER A 389 -19.95 25.72 9.47
CA SER A 389 -18.90 26.08 10.43
C SER A 389 -17.72 25.10 10.35
N THR A 390 -16.51 25.64 10.31
CA THR A 390 -15.22 24.94 10.25
C THR A 390 -14.58 24.72 11.62
N GLU A 391 -15.33 24.81 12.72
CA GLU A 391 -14.71 24.71 14.05
C GLU A 391 -14.15 23.29 14.32
N PRO A 392 -12.87 23.18 14.75
CA PRO A 392 -12.29 21.92 15.19
C PRO A 392 -13.01 21.44 16.45
N ARG A 393 -13.61 20.25 16.40
CA ARG A 393 -14.30 19.67 17.55
C ARG A 393 -13.31 19.06 18.54
N GLN A 394 -13.52 19.38 19.82
CA GLN A 394 -12.84 18.71 20.93
C GLN A 394 -13.24 17.23 20.99
N PRO A 395 -12.32 16.35 21.41
CA PRO A 395 -12.61 14.93 21.61
C PRO A 395 -13.80 14.77 22.56
N SER A 396 -14.75 13.92 22.17
CA SER A 396 -15.89 13.61 23.04
C SER A 396 -15.40 12.87 24.28
N ASN A 397 -15.52 13.50 25.46
CA ASN A 397 -15.38 12.81 26.73
C ASN A 397 -16.56 11.82 26.84
N GLN A 398 -16.35 10.55 26.53
CA GLN A 398 -17.37 9.52 26.71
C GLN A 398 -17.51 9.20 28.20
N PRO A 399 -18.63 9.54 28.87
CA PRO A 399 -18.75 9.36 30.32
C PRO A 399 -19.05 7.92 30.75
N GLY A 400 -19.12 6.95 29.82
CA GLY A 400 -19.63 5.59 30.08
C GLY A 400 -18.65 4.42 29.90
N LEU A 401 -17.47 4.61 29.29
CA LEU A 401 -16.57 3.50 28.92
C LEU A 401 -15.53 3.10 29.99
N ARG A 402 -15.36 3.92 31.04
CA ARG A 402 -14.30 3.70 32.05
C ARG A 402 -14.50 2.48 32.96
N GLY A 403 -15.70 1.88 32.96
CA GLY A 403 -16.06 0.81 33.91
C GLY A 403 -15.74 -0.63 33.47
N GLU A 404 -15.48 -0.89 32.17
CA GLU A 404 -15.40 -2.26 31.64
C GLU A 404 -13.97 -2.73 31.27
N LEU A 405 -12.96 -1.87 31.38
CA LEU A 405 -11.58 -2.16 30.93
C LEU A 405 -10.60 -2.27 32.11
N LEU A 406 -10.17 -3.48 32.46
CA LEU A 406 -9.11 -3.69 33.45
C LEU A 406 -7.70 -3.34 32.94
N ASN A 407 -7.51 -3.25 31.62
CA ASN A 407 -6.24 -2.83 31.01
C ASN A 407 -6.06 -1.29 31.02
N GLY A 408 -7.01 -0.55 31.60
CA GLY A 408 -7.03 0.91 31.58
C GLY A 408 -7.82 1.48 30.40
N ALA A 409 -8.32 2.71 30.56
CA ALA A 409 -8.79 3.51 29.44
C ALA A 409 -7.61 3.89 28.52
N PRO A 410 -7.82 4.17 27.22
CA PRO A 410 -6.75 4.65 26.36
C PRO A 410 -6.01 5.82 27.02
N GLU A 411 -4.68 5.71 27.08
CA GLU A 411 -3.86 6.70 27.77
C GLU A 411 -3.86 8.02 27.00
N ALA A 412 -3.65 9.14 27.72
CA ALA A 412 -3.66 10.49 27.14
C ALA A 412 -2.74 10.66 25.92
N ALA A 413 -1.62 9.93 25.87
CA ALA A 413 -0.72 9.93 24.71
C ALA A 413 -1.35 9.25 23.48
N THR A 414 -2.00 8.09 23.67
CA THR A 414 -2.73 7.39 22.61
C THR A 414 -3.96 8.18 22.17
N GLU A 415 -4.75 8.70 23.11
CA GLU A 415 -5.89 9.58 22.81
C GLU A 415 -5.42 10.81 22.04
N GLY A 416 -4.31 11.43 22.48
CA GLY A 416 -3.69 12.56 21.81
C GLY A 416 -3.21 12.22 20.39
N TYR A 417 -2.64 11.03 20.16
CA TYR A 417 -2.25 10.56 18.83
C TYR A 417 -3.46 10.42 17.91
N VAL A 418 -4.47 9.69 18.38
CA VAL A 418 -5.68 9.40 17.62
C VAL A 418 -6.52 10.67 17.34
N ALA A 419 -6.46 11.66 18.25
CA ALA A 419 -7.13 12.95 18.09
C ALA A 419 -6.45 13.88 17.07
N ARG A 420 -5.20 13.59 16.65
CA ARG A 420 -4.54 14.33 15.55
C ARG A 420 -5.04 13.92 14.18
N GLY A 421 -5.86 12.87 14.08
CA GLY A 421 -6.51 12.48 12.85
C GLY A 421 -7.39 13.61 12.28
N THR A 422 -7.31 13.84 10.97
CA THR A 422 -8.11 14.84 10.26
C THR A 422 -9.13 14.16 9.38
N GLN A 423 -10.42 14.46 9.60
CA GLN A 423 -11.52 13.89 8.83
C GLN A 423 -11.50 14.45 7.40
N ALA A 424 -11.23 13.59 6.41
CA ALA A 424 -11.18 13.99 5.00
C ALA A 424 -12.59 14.12 4.36
N LEU A 425 -13.55 13.27 4.76
CA LEU A 425 -14.92 13.32 4.24
C LEU A 425 -15.83 14.22 5.10
N PRO A 426 -16.55 15.19 4.52
CA PRO A 426 -17.47 16.03 5.29
C PRO A 426 -18.57 15.22 6.00
N GLN A 427 -18.87 15.54 7.27
CA GLN A 427 -19.89 14.81 8.04
C GLN A 427 -21.26 14.69 7.35
N PRO A 428 -21.80 15.72 6.65
CA PRO A 428 -23.06 15.57 5.92
C PRO A 428 -23.01 14.49 4.83
N ARG A 429 -21.86 14.29 4.17
CA ARG A 429 -21.66 13.23 3.16
C ARG A 429 -21.59 11.84 3.78
N ILE A 430 -21.22 11.73 5.05
CA ILE A 430 -21.23 10.46 5.78
C ILE A 430 -22.65 10.11 6.22
N GLN A 431 -23.43 11.10 6.65
CA GLN A 431 -24.80 10.93 7.13
C GLN A 431 -25.80 10.69 6.00
N ASP A 432 -25.64 11.42 4.90
CA ASP A 432 -26.44 11.27 3.69
C ASP A 432 -25.50 11.22 2.47
N PRO A 433 -25.02 10.01 2.09
CA PRO A 433 -24.03 9.88 1.03
C PRO A 433 -24.54 10.17 -0.38
N ASN A 434 -25.86 10.10 -0.60
CA ASN A 434 -26.45 10.38 -1.91
C ASN A 434 -27.78 11.15 -1.80
N PRO A 435 -27.72 12.41 -1.35
CA PRO A 435 -28.91 13.21 -1.00
C PRO A 435 -29.80 13.52 -2.21
N LEU A 436 -29.22 13.52 -3.42
CA LEU A 436 -29.91 13.94 -4.64
C LEU A 436 -30.63 12.80 -5.37
N HIS A 437 -30.19 11.55 -5.19
CA HIS A 437 -30.63 10.43 -6.04
C HIS A 437 -31.07 9.18 -5.27
N GLY A 438 -31.10 9.20 -3.93
CA GLY A 438 -31.55 8.07 -3.11
C GLY A 438 -30.51 6.96 -2.97
N PRO A 439 -30.85 5.82 -2.33
CA PRO A 439 -29.87 4.78 -2.00
C PRO A 439 -29.26 4.15 -3.27
N LEU A 440 -27.93 4.13 -3.33
CA LEU A 440 -27.18 3.47 -4.39
C LEU A 440 -27.11 1.95 -4.13
N PRO A 441 -27.42 1.09 -5.12
CA PRO A 441 -27.23 -0.35 -4.95
C PRO A 441 -25.75 -0.67 -4.77
N GLU A 442 -25.45 -1.67 -3.94
CA GLU A 442 -24.08 -2.10 -3.71
C GLU A 442 -23.48 -2.70 -4.99
N HIS A 443 -22.23 -2.33 -5.34
CA HIS A 443 -21.48 -3.05 -6.35
C HIS A 443 -21.09 -4.43 -5.80
N ASN A 444 -21.70 -5.50 -6.29
CA ASN A 444 -21.32 -6.87 -5.93
C ASN A 444 -21.14 -7.76 -7.18
N THR A 445 -20.77 -9.02 -7.01
CA THR A 445 -20.49 -9.96 -8.12
C THR A 445 -21.73 -10.55 -8.80
N GLU A 446 -22.93 -10.21 -8.32
CA GLU A 446 -24.22 -10.58 -8.94
C GLU A 446 -24.83 -9.37 -9.67
N THR A 447 -24.74 -8.19 -9.07
CA THR A 447 -25.18 -6.90 -9.62
C THR A 447 -23.98 -5.94 -9.68
N PRO A 448 -23.14 -6.00 -10.74
CA PRO A 448 -22.01 -5.11 -10.87
C PRO A 448 -22.44 -3.68 -11.18
N HIS A 449 -21.82 -2.71 -10.52
CA HIS A 449 -22.01 -1.28 -10.72
C HIS A 449 -20.64 -0.63 -10.82
N TYR A 450 -20.29 -0.14 -12.01
CA TYR A 450 -19.01 0.51 -12.24
C TYR A 450 -19.20 2.03 -12.23
N ASP A 451 -18.65 2.68 -11.21
CA ASP A 451 -18.72 4.13 -11.03
C ASP A 451 -17.74 4.84 -11.97
N ALA A 452 -18.11 6.05 -12.40
CA ALA A 452 -17.29 6.84 -13.33
C ALA A 452 -16.07 7.47 -12.63
N ASP A 453 -16.21 7.83 -11.36
CA ASP A 453 -15.21 8.56 -10.58
C ASP A 453 -15.17 8.09 -9.11
N ILE A 454 -14.14 8.53 -8.39
CA ILE A 454 -13.93 8.20 -6.96
C ILE A 454 -15.10 8.68 -6.11
N ALA A 455 -15.77 9.78 -6.47
CA ALA A 455 -16.88 10.31 -5.68
C ALA A 455 -18.11 9.39 -5.71
N GLY A 456 -18.44 8.82 -6.88
CA GLY A 456 -19.47 7.78 -7.01
C GLY A 456 -19.14 6.54 -6.18
N GLU A 457 -17.87 6.10 -6.22
CA GLU A 457 -17.39 4.96 -5.43
C GLU A 457 -17.53 5.20 -3.92
N VAL A 458 -17.05 6.35 -3.43
CA VAL A 458 -17.16 6.77 -2.02
C VAL A 458 -18.61 6.81 -1.58
N ALA A 459 -19.50 7.43 -2.36
CA ALA A 459 -20.92 7.50 -2.02
C ALA A 459 -21.54 6.10 -1.93
N ARG A 460 -21.29 5.23 -2.91
CA ARG A 460 -21.83 3.87 -2.96
C ARG A 460 -21.36 3.01 -1.79
N VAL A 461 -20.08 3.07 -1.45
CA VAL A 461 -19.52 2.31 -0.32
C VAL A 461 -20.02 2.87 1.02
N GLN A 462 -20.14 4.19 1.15
CA GLN A 462 -20.66 4.79 2.38
C GLN A 462 -22.15 4.46 2.60
N VAL A 463 -22.94 4.27 1.54
CA VAL A 463 -24.31 3.72 1.63
C VAL A 463 -24.30 2.30 2.21
N ALA A 464 -23.32 1.47 1.86
CA ALA A 464 -23.28 0.07 2.30
C ALA A 464 -23.13 -0.11 3.82
N VAL A 465 -22.52 0.87 4.51
CA VAL A 465 -22.35 0.93 5.98
C VAL A 465 -23.34 1.88 6.67
N SER A 466 -24.35 2.37 5.93
CA SER A 466 -25.42 3.19 6.48
C SER A 466 -26.56 2.32 7.01
N PRO A 467 -27.23 2.72 8.11
CA PRO A 467 -28.36 1.97 8.66
C PRO A 467 -29.53 1.91 7.68
N THR A 468 -30.33 0.86 7.79
CA THR A 468 -31.61 0.72 7.06
C THR A 468 -32.78 0.75 8.05
N ALA A 469 -34.03 0.70 7.55
CA ALA A 469 -35.20 0.67 8.43
C ALA A 469 -35.20 -0.52 9.41
N ASN A 470 -34.50 -1.61 9.09
CA ASN A 470 -34.47 -2.85 9.86
C ASN A 470 -33.09 -3.17 10.46
N GLU A 471 -32.09 -2.30 10.27
CA GLU A 471 -30.69 -2.57 10.62
C GLU A 471 -30.07 -1.32 11.25
N THR A 472 -29.46 -1.47 12.43
CA THR A 472 -28.67 -0.41 13.06
C THR A 472 -27.37 -0.16 12.30
N ARG A 473 -26.65 0.92 12.62
CA ARG A 473 -25.40 1.22 11.93
C ARG A 473 -24.34 0.15 12.24
N MET A 474 -24.23 -0.28 13.49
CA MET A 474 -23.27 -1.33 13.83
C MET A 474 -23.60 -2.69 13.18
N GLN A 475 -24.88 -3.00 12.99
CA GLN A 475 -25.28 -4.18 12.22
C GLN A 475 -24.88 -4.06 10.74
N ALA A 476 -25.04 -2.89 10.12
CA ALA A 476 -24.57 -2.63 8.75
C ALA A 476 -23.04 -2.76 8.62
N VAL A 477 -22.29 -2.30 9.63
CA VAL A 477 -20.83 -2.53 9.73
C VAL A 477 -20.52 -4.02 9.84
N ALA A 478 -21.19 -4.76 10.72
CA ALA A 478 -20.99 -6.21 10.87
C ALA A 478 -21.30 -6.95 9.55
N ARG A 479 -22.34 -6.54 8.81
CA ARG A 479 -22.66 -7.08 7.48
C ARG A 479 -21.53 -6.86 6.48
N LEU A 480 -20.94 -5.66 6.43
CA LEU A 480 -19.75 -5.40 5.60
C LEU A 480 -18.58 -6.31 6.00
N LEU A 481 -18.28 -6.42 7.30
CA LEU A 481 -17.18 -7.22 7.83
C LEU A 481 -17.39 -8.74 7.66
N ASN A 482 -18.64 -9.20 7.53
CA ASN A 482 -19.02 -10.60 7.29
C ASN A 482 -19.19 -10.96 5.81
N HIS A 483 -18.63 -10.16 4.90
CA HIS A 483 -18.82 -10.23 3.45
C HIS A 483 -18.93 -11.65 2.84
N SER A 484 -17.87 -12.17 2.24
CA SER A 484 -17.81 -13.44 1.54
C SER A 484 -17.67 -14.62 2.50
N ILE A 485 -17.29 -14.36 3.76
CA ILE A 485 -17.16 -15.33 4.83
C ILE A 485 -17.81 -14.83 6.12
N ASN A 486 -18.20 -15.73 7.03
CA ASN A 486 -18.78 -15.38 8.33
C ASN A 486 -20.16 -14.72 8.32
N LYS A 487 -20.97 -14.90 7.27
CA LYS A 487 -22.33 -14.33 7.14
C LYS A 487 -23.26 -14.46 8.36
N ALA A 488 -23.06 -15.49 9.20
CA ALA A 488 -23.86 -15.74 10.40
C ALA A 488 -23.24 -15.21 11.71
N PHE A 489 -22.11 -14.49 11.66
CA PHE A 489 -21.41 -14.03 12.84
C PHE A 489 -21.92 -12.64 13.27
N GLU A 490 -22.65 -12.53 14.37
CA GLU A 490 -23.27 -11.27 14.79
C GLU A 490 -22.29 -10.28 15.47
N GLY A 491 -21.01 -10.64 15.59
CA GLY A 491 -20.05 -9.92 16.41
C GLY A 491 -20.36 -9.98 17.90
N ASP A 492 -19.64 -9.21 18.73
CA ASP A 492 -19.91 -9.12 20.17
C ASP A 492 -20.82 -7.93 20.55
N ARG A 493 -21.48 -7.36 19.55
CA ARG A 493 -22.43 -6.23 19.66
C ARG A 493 -21.77 -5.01 20.31
N ALA A 494 -20.68 -4.53 19.71
CA ALA A 494 -20.10 -3.24 20.05
C ALA A 494 -21.19 -2.13 20.06
N PRO A 495 -21.07 -1.10 20.92
CA PRO A 495 -22.05 -0.04 20.99
C PRO A 495 -22.18 0.71 19.66
N GLU A 496 -23.31 1.37 19.46
CA GLU A 496 -23.46 2.28 18.31
C GLU A 496 -22.38 3.38 18.35
N CYS A 497 -21.88 3.72 17.17
CA CYS A 497 -20.86 4.77 17.04
C CYS A 497 -21.48 6.13 17.40
N PRO A 498 -20.81 6.96 18.21
CA PRO A 498 -21.20 8.36 18.36
C PRO A 498 -21.26 9.09 17.01
N PRO A 499 -22.06 10.16 16.88
CA PRO A 499 -22.02 11.01 15.69
C PRO A 499 -20.61 11.54 15.43
N GLY A 500 -20.10 11.36 14.22
CA GLY A 500 -18.72 11.70 13.87
C GLY A 500 -17.72 10.57 14.03
N GLU A 501 -18.10 9.40 14.53
CA GLU A 501 -17.25 8.19 14.63
C GLU A 501 -17.73 7.04 13.75
N GLU A 502 -18.59 7.36 12.76
CA GLU A 502 -19.07 6.39 11.78
C GLU A 502 -17.90 5.82 10.96
N MET A 503 -18.01 4.54 10.61
CA MET A 503 -17.06 3.88 9.71
C MET A 503 -17.07 4.58 8.34
N THR A 504 -15.89 4.87 7.82
CA THR A 504 -15.65 5.49 6.52
C THR A 504 -14.64 4.64 5.75
N PRO A 505 -15.10 3.58 5.06
CA PRO A 505 -14.21 2.62 4.41
C PRO A 505 -13.33 3.25 3.32
N TYR A 506 -13.88 4.21 2.57
CA TYR A 506 -13.20 4.94 1.51
C TYR A 506 -12.91 6.36 1.98
N VAL A 507 -11.64 6.76 1.98
CA VAL A 507 -11.14 8.07 2.41
C VAL A 507 -10.59 8.79 1.18
N ALA A 508 -11.37 9.72 0.61
CA ALA A 508 -10.93 10.56 -0.50
C ALA A 508 -10.09 11.73 0.00
N HIS A 509 -8.94 11.97 -0.61
CA HIS A 509 -8.04 13.08 -0.25
C HIS A 509 -8.06 14.16 -1.33
N ALA A 510 -7.63 15.38 -1.00
CA ALA A 510 -7.56 16.48 -1.96
C ALA A 510 -6.37 16.31 -2.93
N ALA A 511 -6.63 15.75 -4.12
CA ALA A 511 -5.58 15.53 -5.12
C ALA A 511 -5.07 16.84 -5.78
N HIS A 512 -5.83 17.94 -5.72
CA HIS A 512 -5.54 19.22 -6.39
C HIS A 512 -5.45 20.40 -5.41
N ALA A 513 -5.04 20.14 -4.16
CA ALA A 513 -4.86 21.18 -3.16
C ALA A 513 -3.62 22.04 -3.46
N ALA A 514 -3.52 23.21 -2.83
CA ALA A 514 -2.44 24.19 -3.04
C ALA A 514 -1.00 23.67 -2.73
N GLN A 515 -0.87 22.48 -2.14
CA GLN A 515 0.39 21.83 -1.75
C GLN A 515 0.61 20.48 -2.45
N ALA A 516 -0.15 20.16 -3.51
CA ALA A 516 0.05 18.97 -4.34
C ALA A 516 1.00 19.26 -5.51
N PRO A 517 1.83 18.29 -5.97
CA PRO A 517 2.08 16.94 -5.44
C PRO A 517 3.02 16.88 -4.22
N VAL A 518 3.03 15.75 -3.50
CA VAL A 518 3.91 15.54 -2.33
C VAL A 518 5.15 14.71 -2.68
N PRO A 519 6.29 14.92 -2.01
CA PRO A 519 7.47 14.07 -2.16
C PRO A 519 7.21 12.62 -1.76
N MET A 520 7.71 11.68 -2.56
CA MET A 520 7.55 10.23 -2.36
C MET A 520 8.81 9.46 -2.71
N ALA A 521 9.05 8.32 -2.07
CA ALA A 521 10.12 7.40 -2.44
C ALA A 521 9.66 5.95 -2.37
N LEU A 522 10.06 5.12 -3.33
CA LEU A 522 9.88 3.68 -3.25
C LEU A 522 10.98 3.09 -2.36
N VAL A 523 10.58 2.57 -1.21
CA VAL A 523 11.45 1.92 -0.22
C VAL A 523 11.18 0.42 -0.22
N ASN A 524 11.53 -0.21 -1.35
CA ASN A 524 11.22 -1.60 -1.65
C ASN A 524 12.33 -2.55 -1.15
N ARG A 525 12.14 -3.82 -1.48
CA ARG A 525 13.10 -4.90 -1.23
C ARG A 525 13.05 -5.93 -2.35
N ALA A 526 14.22 -6.38 -2.82
CA ALA A 526 14.36 -7.56 -3.66
C ALA A 526 14.12 -8.89 -2.92
N PRO A 527 13.61 -9.92 -3.61
CA PRO A 527 13.47 -11.24 -3.00
C PRO A 527 14.84 -11.87 -2.74
N HIS A 528 14.95 -12.58 -1.62
CA HIS A 528 16.15 -13.30 -1.20
C HIS A 528 15.83 -14.75 -0.88
N GLY A 529 16.11 -15.60 -1.86
CA GLY A 529 15.82 -17.04 -1.82
C GLY A 529 16.56 -17.87 -0.76
N PRO A 530 17.86 -17.63 -0.50
CA PRO A 530 18.61 -18.41 0.49
C PRO A 530 18.03 -18.24 1.91
N PRO A 531 17.81 -19.33 2.67
CA PRO A 531 17.21 -19.30 4.02
C PRO A 531 18.21 -18.81 5.09
N THR A 532 18.64 -17.57 4.93
CA THR A 532 19.61 -16.87 5.77
C THR A 532 19.13 -15.47 6.08
N HIS A 533 19.41 -14.98 7.28
CA HIS A 533 19.08 -13.60 7.69
C HIS A 533 20.18 -12.61 7.28
N ARG A 534 20.73 -12.77 6.06
CA ARG A 534 21.86 -11.95 5.57
C ARG A 534 21.42 -10.79 4.69
N SER A 535 20.32 -10.94 3.97
CA SER A 535 19.70 -9.82 3.26
C SER A 535 19.00 -8.97 4.31
N VAL A 536 19.61 -7.87 4.73
CA VAL A 536 19.04 -6.95 5.74
C VAL A 536 19.22 -5.50 5.37
N ALA A 537 20.30 -5.17 4.65
CA ALA A 537 20.55 -3.88 4.06
C ALA A 537 19.71 -3.73 2.78
N THR A 538 18.46 -3.31 2.95
CA THR A 538 17.54 -2.99 1.85
C THR A 538 16.88 -1.64 2.12
N PRO A 539 16.41 -0.92 1.08
CA PRO A 539 15.75 0.36 1.27
C PRO A 539 14.58 0.30 2.24
N GLN A 540 13.75 -0.74 2.13
CA GLN A 540 12.66 -1.01 3.08
C GLN A 540 13.12 -1.01 4.54
N ASN A 541 14.07 -1.89 4.88
CA ASN A 541 14.49 -2.08 6.25
C ASN A 541 15.21 -0.82 6.78
N ALA A 542 16.03 -0.19 5.93
CA ALA A 542 16.72 1.05 6.28
C ALA A 542 15.75 2.19 6.53
N ALA A 543 14.67 2.31 5.74
CA ALA A 543 13.65 3.32 5.94
C ALA A 543 12.95 3.16 7.29
N TRP A 544 12.51 1.94 7.65
CA TRP A 544 11.86 1.68 8.95
C TRP A 544 12.79 1.91 10.15
N LEU A 545 14.05 1.49 10.05
CA LEU A 545 15.02 1.70 11.13
C LEU A 545 15.42 3.17 11.26
N SER A 546 15.60 3.88 10.14
CA SER A 546 15.90 5.32 10.15
C SER A 546 14.72 6.14 10.65
N ALA A 547 13.49 5.77 10.29
CA ALA A 547 12.27 6.35 10.85
C ALA A 547 12.25 6.25 12.38
N LEU A 548 12.41 5.05 12.93
CA LEU A 548 12.48 4.85 14.38
C LEU A 548 13.65 5.56 15.04
N ARG A 549 14.79 5.71 14.36
CA ARG A 549 15.97 6.44 14.86
C ARG A 549 15.74 7.94 14.94
N ASN A 550 15.10 8.51 13.92
CA ASN A 550 14.97 9.96 13.74
C ASN A 550 13.66 10.56 14.26
N ALA A 551 12.67 9.72 14.58
CA ALA A 551 11.41 10.16 15.19
C ALA A 551 11.67 10.99 16.46
N GLN A 552 10.94 12.10 16.59
CA GLN A 552 11.06 13.03 17.71
C GLN A 552 9.88 12.97 18.68
N ARG A 553 8.70 12.58 18.20
CA ARG A 553 7.45 12.58 18.96
C ARG A 553 6.80 11.20 18.98
N SER A 554 6.55 10.62 17.82
CA SER A 554 5.75 9.41 17.73
C SER A 554 6.09 8.53 16.54
N VAL A 555 5.89 7.23 16.72
CA VAL A 555 5.87 6.25 15.62
C VAL A 555 4.66 5.34 15.80
N PHE A 556 3.78 5.33 14.81
CA PHE A 556 2.70 4.36 14.73
C PHE A 556 3.06 3.22 13.78
N ILE A 557 2.74 2.00 14.17
CA ILE A 557 2.96 0.78 13.38
C ILE A 557 1.67 -0.05 13.41
N GLN A 558 1.12 -0.38 12.25
CA GLN A 558 0.11 -1.44 12.12
C GLN A 558 0.61 -2.53 11.18
N THR A 559 0.56 -3.77 11.65
CA THR A 559 1.10 -4.95 10.97
C THR A 559 0.38 -6.21 11.46
N PRO A 560 0.17 -7.25 10.62
CA PRO A 560 -0.39 -8.52 11.10
C PRO A 560 0.52 -9.20 12.13
N THR A 561 1.82 -9.21 11.86
CA THR A 561 2.85 -9.85 12.68
C THR A 561 4.01 -8.87 12.90
N LEU A 562 4.54 -8.83 14.13
CA LEU A 562 5.66 -8.00 14.53
C LEU A 562 6.66 -8.87 15.29
N ASN A 563 7.72 -9.33 14.61
CA ASN A 563 8.74 -10.18 15.22
C ASN A 563 10.14 -10.08 14.60
N ALA A 564 10.34 -9.15 13.65
CA ALA A 564 11.62 -9.02 12.98
C ALA A 564 12.75 -8.65 13.96
N GLU A 565 13.79 -9.47 14.03
CA GLU A 565 14.91 -9.31 14.95
C GLU A 565 15.54 -7.90 14.95
N PRO A 566 15.76 -7.22 13.80
CA PRO A 566 16.35 -5.88 13.79
C PRO A 566 15.39 -4.78 14.27
N LEU A 567 14.08 -4.99 14.18
CA LEU A 567 13.06 -4.01 14.54
C LEU A 567 12.91 -3.86 16.05
N ILE A 568 12.93 -4.99 16.77
CA ILE A 568 12.71 -5.03 18.23
C ILE A 568 13.62 -4.07 19.01
N PRO A 569 14.96 -4.07 18.82
CA PRO A 569 15.82 -3.10 19.50
C PRO A 569 15.56 -1.66 19.05
N ALA A 570 15.20 -1.41 17.78
CA ALA A 570 14.92 -0.06 17.30
C ALA A 570 13.65 0.54 17.94
N ILE A 571 12.61 -0.27 18.15
CA ILE A 571 11.42 0.13 18.92
C ILE A 571 11.82 0.46 20.36
N ARG A 572 12.59 -0.42 21.01
CA ARG A 572 13.04 -0.20 22.39
C ARG A 572 13.82 1.11 22.50
N ASP A 573 14.79 1.32 21.61
CA ASP A 573 15.66 2.49 21.63
C ASP A 573 14.88 3.78 21.34
N ALA A 574 13.79 3.74 20.54
CA ALA A 574 12.88 4.87 20.38
C ALA A 574 12.14 5.21 21.69
N CYS A 575 11.57 4.21 22.36
CA CYS A 575 10.89 4.39 23.64
C CYS A 575 11.85 4.91 24.74
N GLU A 576 13.10 4.43 24.78
CA GLU A 576 14.11 4.90 25.74
C GLU A 576 14.51 6.38 25.50
N ARG A 577 14.32 6.89 24.28
CA ARG A 577 14.46 8.33 23.98
C ARG A 577 13.22 9.16 24.31
N GLY A 578 12.14 8.53 24.77
CA GLY A 578 10.88 9.21 25.08
C GLY A 578 9.93 9.38 23.89
N VAL A 579 10.17 8.67 22.78
CA VAL A 579 9.27 8.67 21.61
C VAL A 579 8.12 7.70 21.85
N ASP A 580 6.88 8.14 21.68
CA ASP A 580 5.70 7.28 21.80
C ASP A 580 5.59 6.33 20.60
N VAL A 581 5.80 5.03 20.83
CA VAL A 581 5.64 3.99 19.82
C VAL A 581 4.31 3.27 20.02
N VAL A 582 3.40 3.41 19.05
CA VAL A 582 2.06 2.81 19.06
C VAL A 582 2.02 1.63 18.09
N CYS A 583 1.73 0.43 18.58
CA CYS A 583 1.71 -0.80 17.78
C CYS A 583 0.31 -1.42 17.76
N TYR A 584 -0.33 -1.51 16.59
CA TYR A 584 -1.56 -2.28 16.38
C TYR A 584 -1.21 -3.59 15.66
N VAL A 585 -1.40 -4.71 16.35
CA VAL A 585 -0.95 -6.02 15.87
C VAL A 585 -2.07 -7.05 15.95
N CYS A 586 -2.14 -7.98 15.00
CA CYS A 586 -3.18 -8.99 15.01
C CYS A 586 -2.87 -10.12 16.00
N LEU A 587 -3.81 -10.46 16.86
CA LEU A 587 -3.64 -11.52 17.83
C LEU A 587 -3.63 -12.90 17.14
N GLY A 588 -2.61 -13.71 17.42
CA GLY A 588 -2.49 -15.08 16.91
C GLY A 588 -2.20 -15.21 15.41
N TYR A 589 -1.81 -14.12 14.73
CA TYR A 589 -1.61 -14.14 13.28
C TYR A 589 -0.37 -14.95 12.92
N ASN A 590 -0.60 -16.04 12.17
CA ASN A 590 0.45 -16.94 11.68
C ASN A 590 1.30 -17.67 12.74
N ASP A 591 0.87 -17.74 14.01
CA ASP A 591 1.64 -18.29 15.14
C ASP A 591 2.42 -19.57 14.86
N ALA A 592 1.79 -20.54 14.20
CA ALA A 592 2.45 -21.81 13.91
C ALA A 592 3.69 -21.61 13.02
N GLY A 593 3.62 -20.74 12.02
CA GLY A 593 4.78 -20.37 11.21
C GLY A 593 5.84 -19.64 12.03
N GLU A 594 5.42 -18.69 12.85
CA GLU A 594 6.33 -17.84 13.63
C GLU A 594 7.07 -18.58 14.76
N LEU A 595 6.53 -19.73 15.18
CA LEU A 595 7.17 -20.65 16.12
C LEU A 595 8.22 -21.58 15.49
N LEU A 596 8.39 -21.56 14.17
CA LEU A 596 9.46 -22.31 13.52
C LEU A 596 10.83 -21.72 13.89
N PRO A 597 11.90 -22.56 13.91
CA PRO A 597 13.24 -22.07 14.16
C PRO A 597 13.61 -20.91 13.25
N ARG A 598 14.17 -19.85 13.84
CA ARG A 598 14.60 -18.61 13.15
C ARG A 598 13.45 -17.73 12.63
N GLN A 599 12.22 -17.88 13.08
CA GLN A 599 11.11 -16.98 12.70
C GLN A 599 10.80 -15.90 13.76
N GLY A 600 11.65 -15.72 14.77
CA GLY A 600 11.52 -14.65 15.77
C GLY A 600 10.54 -14.93 16.92
N GLY A 601 9.53 -15.76 16.71
CA GLY A 601 8.46 -16.04 17.69
C GLY A 601 7.16 -15.31 17.36
N HIS A 602 6.07 -15.68 18.04
CA HIS A 602 4.75 -15.10 17.77
C HIS A 602 4.49 -13.80 18.55
N ASN A 603 3.41 -13.11 18.20
CA ASN A 603 3.15 -11.74 18.64
C ASN A 603 3.06 -11.59 20.16
N GLU A 604 2.41 -12.51 20.89
CA GLU A 604 2.29 -12.43 22.35
C GLU A 604 3.66 -12.51 23.04
N MET A 605 4.58 -13.36 22.54
CA MET A 605 5.94 -13.45 23.08
C MET A 605 6.70 -12.13 22.88
N ILE A 606 6.56 -11.52 21.70
CA ILE A 606 7.26 -10.28 21.36
C ILE A 606 6.73 -9.10 22.16
N ALA A 607 5.41 -8.97 22.28
CA ALA A 607 4.79 -7.91 23.08
C ALA A 607 5.24 -7.98 24.55
N HIS A 608 5.18 -9.19 25.15
CA HIS A 608 5.69 -9.43 26.51
C HIS A 608 7.17 -9.05 26.63
N SER A 609 8.02 -9.59 25.75
CA SER A 609 9.47 -9.37 25.77
C SER A 609 9.84 -7.88 25.65
N LEU A 610 9.18 -7.14 24.75
CA LEU A 610 9.39 -5.70 24.58
C LEU A 610 9.12 -4.95 25.90
N TYR A 611 7.95 -5.15 26.52
CA TYR A 611 7.62 -4.50 27.79
C TYR A 611 8.57 -4.85 28.95
N GLN A 612 9.01 -6.11 29.03
CA GLN A 612 9.98 -6.55 30.05
C GLN A 612 11.39 -5.98 29.81
N SER A 613 11.75 -5.69 28.56
CA SER A 613 13.07 -5.18 28.20
C SER A 613 13.26 -3.68 28.43
N LEU A 614 12.16 -2.93 28.63
CA LEU A 614 12.16 -1.48 28.77
C LEU A 614 12.40 -1.02 30.21
N SER A 615 13.07 0.13 30.36
CA SER A 615 13.13 0.87 31.62
C SER A 615 11.72 1.29 32.08
N ALA A 616 11.55 1.59 33.37
CA ALA A 616 10.25 1.98 33.90
C ALA A 616 9.71 3.28 33.24
N ALA A 617 10.61 4.19 32.86
CA ALA A 617 10.26 5.41 32.13
C ALA A 617 9.88 5.09 30.67
N ALA A 618 10.72 4.35 29.96
CA ALA A 618 10.49 4.00 28.55
C ALA A 618 9.24 3.12 28.34
N ARG A 619 8.89 2.31 29.34
CA ARG A 619 7.65 1.52 29.35
C ARG A 619 6.40 2.38 29.20
N GLN A 620 6.45 3.66 29.59
CA GLN A 620 5.33 4.58 29.40
C GLN A 620 5.13 5.00 27.93
N HIS A 621 6.16 4.84 27.10
CA HIS A 621 6.16 5.24 25.71
C HIS A 621 5.89 4.10 24.73
N LEU A 622 5.82 2.85 25.19
CA LEU A 622 5.34 1.73 24.38
C LEU A 622 3.83 1.57 24.59
N HIS A 623 3.06 1.70 23.51
CA HIS A 623 1.61 1.56 23.49
C HIS A 623 1.23 0.41 22.55
N TYR A 624 1.07 -0.79 23.09
CA TYR A 624 0.82 -2.00 22.31
C TYR A 624 -0.65 -2.43 22.38
N PHE A 625 -1.24 -2.76 21.24
CA PHE A 625 -2.65 -3.14 21.12
C PHE A 625 -2.83 -4.39 20.25
N TRP A 626 -3.73 -5.27 20.68
CA TRP A 626 -4.32 -6.26 19.79
C TRP A 626 -5.42 -5.63 18.94
N TYR A 627 -5.44 -5.96 17.66
CA TYR A 627 -6.48 -5.53 16.74
C TYR A 627 -7.89 -5.89 17.25
N VAL A 628 -8.78 -4.90 17.25
CA VAL A 628 -10.20 -5.06 17.55
C VAL A 628 -11.00 -4.44 16.42
N ALA A 629 -11.76 -5.26 15.69
CA ALA A 629 -12.59 -4.78 14.60
C ALA A 629 -13.69 -3.84 15.09
N LYS A 630 -14.25 -3.04 14.17
CA LYS A 630 -15.23 -1.99 14.49
C LYS A 630 -16.52 -2.52 15.16
N ASP A 631 -16.87 -3.79 14.92
CA ASP A 631 -18.02 -4.47 15.50
C ASP A 631 -17.68 -5.33 16.74
N GLN A 632 -16.44 -5.21 17.25
CA GLN A 632 -15.96 -5.93 18.43
C GLN A 632 -15.59 -5.01 19.59
N LYS A 633 -15.62 -5.57 20.81
CA LYS A 633 -15.12 -5.02 22.08
C LYS A 633 -13.94 -5.81 22.65
N ARG A 634 -13.51 -6.88 21.97
CA ARG A 634 -12.36 -7.69 22.36
C ARG A 634 -11.60 -8.21 21.14
N PRO A 635 -10.28 -8.44 21.25
CA PRO A 635 -9.52 -9.05 20.18
C PRO A 635 -9.94 -10.51 20.00
N LEU A 636 -9.86 -10.98 18.76
CA LEU A 636 -10.12 -12.37 18.38
C LEU A 636 -8.83 -12.96 17.84
N VAL A 637 -8.46 -14.17 18.27
CA VAL A 637 -7.33 -14.89 17.69
C VAL A 637 -7.59 -15.21 16.21
N GLN A 638 -6.58 -15.04 15.36
CA GLN A 638 -6.69 -15.25 13.90
C GLN A 638 -7.18 -16.66 13.53
N SER A 639 -6.87 -17.67 14.34
CA SER A 639 -7.29 -19.05 14.11
C SER A 639 -8.81 -19.24 14.08
N MET A 640 -9.58 -18.30 14.66
CA MET A 640 -11.05 -18.26 14.56
C MET A 640 -11.55 -17.84 13.17
N ARG A 641 -10.71 -17.14 12.38
CA ARG A 641 -11.03 -16.60 11.05
C ARG A 641 -12.31 -15.77 11.04
N LYS A 642 -12.44 -14.86 12.00
CA LYS A 642 -13.61 -13.99 12.18
C LYS A 642 -13.29 -12.53 11.90
N ARG A 643 -12.25 -12.00 12.55
CA ARG A 643 -11.77 -10.64 12.41
C ARG A 643 -10.25 -10.67 12.56
N SER A 644 -9.56 -10.29 11.51
CA SER A 644 -8.10 -10.17 11.51
C SER A 644 -7.72 -8.82 10.92
N CYS A 645 -6.49 -8.34 11.15
CA CYS A 645 -5.97 -7.20 10.42
C CYS A 645 -4.70 -7.58 9.67
N HIS A 646 -4.52 -6.96 8.52
CA HIS A 646 -3.42 -7.26 7.63
C HIS A 646 -2.91 -5.99 6.91
N ILE A 647 -3.20 -4.82 7.46
CA ILE A 647 -2.59 -3.54 7.10
C ILE A 647 -1.07 -3.59 7.36
N LYS A 648 -0.26 -2.95 6.50
CA LYS A 648 1.17 -2.69 6.73
C LYS A 648 1.43 -1.20 6.58
N LEU A 649 1.57 -0.52 7.71
CA LEU A 649 1.67 0.94 7.77
C LEU A 649 2.60 1.36 8.89
N MET A 650 3.44 2.35 8.61
CA MET A 650 4.16 3.13 9.60
C MET A 650 3.87 4.62 9.39
N ILE A 651 3.63 5.36 10.47
CA ILE A 651 3.51 6.83 10.46
C ILE A 651 4.48 7.40 11.48
N VAL A 652 5.30 8.36 11.07
CA VAL A 652 6.37 8.97 11.87
C VAL A 652 6.07 10.44 12.07
N ASP A 653 6.01 10.87 13.32
CA ASP A 653 5.73 12.26 13.72
C ASP A 653 4.50 12.87 13.03
N GLU A 654 3.52 12.01 12.70
CA GLU A 654 2.27 12.35 12.00
C GLU A 654 2.51 13.04 10.64
N HIS A 655 3.68 12.86 10.06
CA HIS A 655 4.15 13.60 8.89
C HIS A 655 4.68 12.68 7.78
N ILE A 656 5.53 11.71 8.13
CA ILE A 656 6.06 10.75 7.17
C ILE A 656 5.25 9.46 7.25
N GLY A 657 4.69 9.04 6.12
CA GLY A 657 3.94 7.81 5.99
C GLY A 657 4.72 6.77 5.19
N ILE A 658 4.77 5.52 5.65
CA ILE A 658 5.31 4.38 4.89
C ILE A 658 4.22 3.31 4.79
N GLN A 659 3.67 3.13 3.60
CA GLN A 659 2.59 2.18 3.32
C GLN A 659 3.01 1.20 2.22
N GLY A 660 2.63 -0.07 2.34
CA GLY A 660 2.98 -1.07 1.32
C GLY A 660 2.56 -2.48 1.66
N ASN A 661 3.37 -3.44 1.22
CA ASN A 661 3.09 -4.87 1.35
C ASN A 661 3.91 -5.56 2.47
N GLY A 662 5.01 -4.95 2.91
CA GLY A 662 5.97 -5.58 3.82
C GLY A 662 5.48 -5.65 5.26
N ASN A 663 5.37 -6.86 5.80
CA ASN A 663 5.09 -7.06 7.22
C ASN A 663 6.30 -6.68 8.08
N GLN A 664 6.05 -6.45 9.37
CA GLN A 664 7.11 -6.32 10.37
C GLN A 664 7.58 -7.68 10.93
N ASP A 665 7.52 -8.71 10.10
CA ASP A 665 7.90 -10.09 10.44
C ASP A 665 9.23 -10.52 9.80
N THR A 666 9.74 -11.66 10.25
CA THR A 666 10.99 -12.24 9.75
C THR A 666 10.95 -12.45 8.22
N GLN A 667 9.85 -12.98 7.68
CA GLN A 667 9.76 -13.30 6.25
C GLN A 667 9.91 -12.04 5.37
N SER A 668 9.18 -10.97 5.66
CA SER A 668 9.26 -9.70 4.93
C SER A 668 10.58 -8.94 5.17
N TRP A 669 11.23 -9.14 6.32
CA TRP A 669 12.51 -8.49 6.66
C TRP A 669 13.77 -9.18 6.13
N PHE A 670 13.67 -10.43 5.67
CA PHE A 670 14.85 -11.17 5.21
C PHE A 670 14.70 -11.80 3.81
N HIS A 671 13.48 -12.05 3.32
CA HIS A 671 13.26 -12.99 2.22
C HIS A 671 12.33 -12.51 1.12
N SER A 672 11.18 -11.94 1.46
CA SER A 672 10.17 -11.59 0.45
C SER A 672 10.59 -10.41 -0.44
N GLN A 673 10.11 -10.40 -1.68
CA GLN A 673 10.03 -9.15 -2.45
C GLN A 673 8.85 -8.32 -1.96
N GLU A 674 9.09 -7.07 -1.63
CA GLU A 674 8.09 -6.16 -1.08
C GLU A 674 8.19 -4.80 -1.75
N ILE A 675 7.05 -4.12 -1.88
CA ILE A 675 6.96 -2.74 -2.38
C ILE A 675 6.35 -1.88 -1.29
N ASN A 676 6.95 -0.72 -1.05
CA ASN A 676 6.43 0.27 -0.11
C ASN A 676 6.69 1.66 -0.66
N VAL A 677 5.75 2.57 -0.44
CA VAL A 677 5.94 3.99 -0.70
C VAL A 677 6.11 4.71 0.64
N MET A 678 7.17 5.51 0.73
CA MET A 678 7.34 6.54 1.74
C MET A 678 6.85 7.86 1.18
N LEU A 679 6.05 8.63 1.92
CA LEU A 679 5.55 9.93 1.52
C LEU A 679 5.73 10.98 2.62
N ASP A 680 5.84 12.24 2.22
CA ASP A 680 5.98 13.40 3.09
C ASP A 680 4.70 14.25 3.07
N SER A 681 3.75 13.97 3.97
CA SER A 681 2.47 14.70 4.01
C SER A 681 1.74 14.52 5.34
N ALA A 682 1.62 15.61 6.08
CA ALA A 682 0.85 15.64 7.32
C ALA A 682 -0.66 15.50 7.06
N GLU A 683 -1.14 15.98 5.90
CA GLU A 683 -2.55 15.86 5.50
C GLU A 683 -2.93 14.39 5.28
N VAL A 684 -2.17 13.67 4.44
CA VAL A 684 -2.44 12.24 4.17
C VAL A 684 -2.25 11.40 5.43
N CYS A 685 -1.20 11.65 6.22
CA CYS A 685 -0.98 10.94 7.49
C CYS A 685 -2.11 11.21 8.49
N GLY A 686 -2.57 12.46 8.61
CA GLY A 686 -3.71 12.83 9.44
C GLY A 686 -5.00 12.13 9.01
N ALA A 687 -5.27 12.04 7.71
CA ALA A 687 -6.41 11.30 7.17
C ALA A 687 -6.32 9.79 7.41
N TRP A 688 -5.11 9.21 7.35
CA TRP A 688 -4.90 7.80 7.71
C TRP A 688 -5.16 7.55 9.20
N ILE A 689 -4.68 8.42 10.10
CA ILE A 689 -4.95 8.30 11.54
C ILE A 689 -6.45 8.35 11.83
N ASP A 690 -7.19 9.27 11.19
CA ASP A 690 -8.66 9.35 11.32
C ASP A 690 -9.36 8.11 10.75
N GLY A 691 -8.96 7.64 9.57
CA GLY A 691 -9.51 6.43 8.96
C GLY A 691 -9.28 5.19 9.83
N LEU A 692 -8.10 5.05 10.43
CA LEU A 692 -7.81 3.98 11.38
C LEU A 692 -8.62 4.10 12.67
N ARG A 693 -8.90 5.31 13.16
CA ARG A 693 -9.79 5.52 14.31
C ARG A 693 -11.22 5.07 14.01
N ARG A 694 -11.72 5.42 12.82
CA ARG A 694 -13.12 5.18 12.42
C ARG A 694 -13.39 3.73 12.07
N ASN A 695 -12.43 3.04 11.44
CA ASN A 695 -12.67 1.73 10.82
C ASN A 695 -12.31 0.53 11.72
N GLN A 696 -11.89 0.76 12.97
CA GLN A 696 -11.60 -0.28 13.96
C GLN A 696 -11.72 0.29 15.38
N ASN A 697 -11.95 -0.58 16.38
CA ASN A 697 -12.01 -0.18 17.79
C ASN A 697 -10.72 -0.50 18.57
N THR A 698 -9.62 -0.81 17.86
CA THR A 698 -8.33 -1.19 18.45
C THR A 698 -7.86 -0.23 19.54
N HIS A 699 -7.94 1.08 19.32
CA HIS A 699 -7.53 2.10 20.29
C HIS A 699 -8.39 2.12 21.57
N VAL A 700 -9.63 1.62 21.50
CA VAL A 700 -10.57 1.60 22.63
C VAL A 700 -10.41 0.34 23.47
N TYR A 701 -10.30 -0.81 22.81
CA TYR A 701 -10.43 -2.11 23.48
C TYR A 701 -9.18 -3.00 23.39
N GLY A 702 -8.19 -2.63 22.56
CA GLY A 702 -7.06 -3.50 22.22
C GLY A 702 -5.88 -3.42 23.18
N ALA A 703 -5.85 -2.48 24.12
CA ALA A 703 -4.65 -2.15 24.91
C ALA A 703 -4.16 -3.32 25.76
N LEU A 704 -2.85 -3.57 25.73
CA LEU A 704 -2.19 -4.54 26.61
C LEU A 704 -1.81 -3.87 27.94
N ARG A 705 -1.76 -4.66 29.01
CA ARG A 705 -1.15 -4.22 30.27
C ARG A 705 0.34 -3.98 30.08
N LYS A 706 0.84 -2.80 30.46
CA LYS A 706 2.26 -2.45 30.31
C LYS A 706 3.21 -3.27 31.19
N ASP A 707 2.75 -3.75 32.34
CA ASP A 707 3.58 -4.53 33.27
C ASP A 707 3.80 -5.97 32.82
N THR A 708 2.87 -6.54 32.05
CA THR A 708 2.93 -7.93 31.58
C THR A 708 3.02 -8.07 30.06
N GLY A 709 2.63 -7.07 29.28
CA GLY A 709 2.43 -7.22 27.83
C GLY A 709 1.31 -8.19 27.45
N VAL A 710 0.33 -8.36 28.34
CA VAL A 710 -0.81 -9.27 28.14
C VAL A 710 -2.10 -8.47 28.12
N TRP A 711 -3.01 -8.83 27.23
CA TRP A 711 -4.37 -8.29 27.20
C TRP A 711 -5.27 -9.14 28.08
N VAL A 712 -6.03 -8.50 28.96
CA VAL A 712 -7.14 -9.13 29.68
C VAL A 712 -8.45 -8.35 29.55
N ASP A 713 -9.57 -9.04 29.66
CA ASP A 713 -10.90 -8.44 29.69
C ASP A 713 -11.21 -7.76 31.04
N GLY A 714 -12.43 -7.26 31.19
CA GLY A 714 -12.94 -6.66 32.44
C GLY A 714 -13.01 -7.61 33.65
N GLU A 715 -12.84 -8.92 33.45
CA GLU A 715 -12.81 -9.94 34.49
C GLU A 715 -11.37 -10.44 34.79
N GLY A 716 -10.38 -9.97 34.03
CA GLY A 716 -8.97 -10.32 34.20
C GLY A 716 -8.57 -11.58 33.43
N LYS A 717 -9.37 -12.00 32.44
CA LYS A 717 -9.11 -13.18 31.60
C LYS A 717 -8.53 -12.77 30.25
N GLU A 718 -7.56 -13.55 29.77
CA GLU A 718 -7.04 -13.39 28.40
C GLU A 718 -8.10 -13.72 27.34
N ALA A 719 -7.88 -13.28 26.11
CA ALA A 719 -8.75 -13.60 24.99
C ALA A 719 -8.84 -15.12 24.76
N GLU A 720 -10.00 -15.58 24.30
CA GLU A 720 -10.23 -17.01 24.06
C GLU A 720 -9.31 -17.55 22.95
N GLY A 721 -8.66 -18.67 23.22
CA GLY A 721 -7.85 -19.40 22.23
C GLY A 721 -6.41 -18.93 22.05
N VAL A 722 -5.92 -18.01 22.90
CA VAL A 722 -4.52 -17.57 22.87
C VAL A 722 -3.54 -18.70 23.22
N ILE A 723 -2.34 -18.65 22.65
CA ILE A 723 -1.24 -19.52 23.05
C ILE A 723 -0.64 -19.04 24.38
N GLY A 724 -0.64 -17.73 24.60
CA GLY A 724 -0.02 -17.07 25.75
C GLY A 724 1.47 -16.81 25.58
N VAL A 725 2.08 -16.13 26.54
CA VAL A 725 3.49 -15.67 26.47
C VAL A 725 4.53 -16.80 26.55
N ASP A 726 4.15 -17.96 27.12
CA ASP A 726 4.97 -19.18 27.14
C ASP A 726 4.29 -20.27 26.30
N PRO A 727 4.73 -20.49 25.04
CA PRO A 727 4.13 -21.49 24.18
C PRO A 727 4.55 -22.93 24.54
N GLY A 728 5.43 -23.11 25.54
CA GLY A 728 5.94 -24.38 26.04
C GLY A 728 7.18 -24.92 25.28
N LYS A 729 7.91 -25.84 25.94
CA LYS A 729 9.24 -26.37 25.49
C LYS A 729 9.28 -27.06 24.12
N PHE A 730 8.13 -27.44 23.54
CA PHE A 730 8.02 -28.13 22.24
C PHE A 730 7.13 -27.38 21.23
N SER A 731 6.96 -26.07 21.41
CA SER A 731 6.14 -25.21 20.55
C SER A 731 6.53 -25.28 19.06
N TRP A 732 7.82 -25.44 18.76
CA TRP A 732 8.33 -25.65 17.39
C TRP A 732 7.69 -26.84 16.68
N ALA A 733 7.30 -27.91 17.41
CA ALA A 733 6.65 -29.08 16.83
C ALA A 733 5.22 -28.75 16.34
N LYS A 734 4.50 -27.86 17.03
CA LYS A 734 3.23 -27.30 16.55
C LYS A 734 3.44 -26.50 15.26
N GLY A 735 4.57 -25.79 15.17
CA GLY A 735 4.93 -25.04 13.97
C GLY A 735 5.18 -25.91 12.74
N PHE A 736 5.88 -27.04 12.88
CA PHE A 736 6.04 -28.00 11.78
C PHE A 736 4.70 -28.56 11.27
N VAL A 737 3.76 -28.86 12.17
CA VAL A 737 2.41 -29.31 11.79
C VAL A 737 1.66 -28.21 11.02
N GLY A 738 1.79 -26.95 11.44
CA GLY A 738 1.21 -25.79 10.75
C GLY A 738 1.81 -25.58 9.36
N ALA A 739 3.14 -25.66 9.22
CA ALA A 739 3.83 -25.54 7.94
C ALA A 739 3.37 -26.60 6.93
N ILE A 740 3.19 -27.86 7.37
CA ILE A 740 2.67 -28.94 6.52
C ILE A 740 1.24 -28.63 6.06
N LYS A 741 0.40 -28.03 6.91
CA LYS A 741 -0.96 -27.61 6.52
C LYS A 741 -0.95 -26.45 5.51
N ARG A 742 -0.03 -25.48 5.65
CA ARG A 742 0.17 -24.37 4.69
C ARG A 742 0.58 -24.87 3.31
N VAL A 743 1.58 -25.76 3.23
CA VAL A 743 2.05 -26.35 1.96
C VAL A 743 0.95 -27.15 1.24
N ARG A 744 -0.02 -27.70 1.97
CA ARG A 744 -1.18 -28.42 1.42
C ARG A 744 -2.33 -27.49 0.98
N GLY A 745 -2.17 -26.17 1.07
CA GLY A 745 -3.24 -25.20 0.77
C GLY A 745 -4.38 -25.18 1.79
N LEU A 746 -4.23 -25.87 2.93
CA LEU A 746 -5.24 -25.94 4.00
C LEU A 746 -4.96 -24.94 5.13
N GLY A 747 -3.73 -24.41 5.19
CA GLY A 747 -3.25 -23.54 6.26
C GLY A 747 -3.37 -22.03 5.98
N GLY A 748 -4.39 -21.61 5.21
CA GLY A 748 -4.66 -20.25 4.73
C GLY A 748 -3.88 -19.10 5.39
N PHE A 749 -3.26 -18.27 4.54
CA PHE A 749 -2.55 -17.03 4.91
C PHE A 749 -3.47 -15.98 5.52
#